data_AF-A0A4U0X9F0-F1
#
_entry.id   AF-A0A4U0X9F0-F1
#
_cell.length_a   1.000
_cell.length_b   1.000
_cell.length_c   1.000
_cell.angle_alpha   90.00
_cell.angle_beta   90.00
_cell.angle_gamma   90.00
#
_symmetry.space_group_name_H-M   'P 1'
#
loop_
_entity.id
_entity.type
_entity.pdbx_description
1 polymer ?
#
loop_
_entity_poly.entity_id
_entity_poly.type
_entity_poly.pdbx_seq_one_letter_code
_entity_poly.pdbx_strand_id
1 'polypeptide(L)'
;MATEVSPPSTEKQPDIAMHPERDPGTLLLSQVDGAADEGRPPSSSRVPLDSARANKPARRSFKARLSNVPDVISAWFSPKRSSGIVADALPERHIQHRTIRGEQTDTGVSRLELHKPSSNGVSTSFGYFTPLSRLEEKLNASTQDALGNNIVDILAVVTDSTKAPERAKGGPRDYYTIMRIADTSQPSNSSTRVEVFRPWKAVLPVADVGDVVLLRAFAVKSRKRQAYLLSTDASAWFVWRYGDTLPAEANGDRPVWARKSVDGRPHGMREEIKGPPVELGEEERRRAGALREWWVAGRSDALEIADQLDGPERNVSSGQPRDQLDMSVRKRGHVNDHANGSTKPLQRVDDPKTDPYRWRLRDDRGIHTWHYLQSEEEVKQWPMTVADKHYLGLDTGLPELSPPRIPMQAAENGVKFFSRLQLGPGNWGCEYGGPMFLLPGVIVTLYVTGMPPSQPEETEIVRYIFNMQNLGDKNGGDGGWGLHIEADSSVFGTAMNYTTLRLLGVSPDDPRMRKARGCLYDLGGALNGPHWAKFWLSLLGVMNWEVVNPVPPELWLLPDWTPISPWRWWIHMRQVFLPMGFIWSKRWVYPKADTDPLIRQLRQELFTQPHDDIAWARYRNAISPADDYNPKSWFLNLINYFLVLIWIPYLRFHWLVERAERWSWKLIQMEDANSDYADLAPVNAPMNMLACYIEEGPEAYSVRRHRERIPEFLWLGKDGMMCCGTNGVQNWDTAFAIQAMYEIGFATRPEYNQTLLKAVEFLEDQQFLEHPVGYPNSPVFSDPPTAKTSPEHGYRHVRKGAWGFSNRVQGYTVSDCTAEALKATIMLQTLGDPNDSSKTLFPAVIPEQRLKWAADILLTMQNKSGACSSYEPTRGSERLELLNAAEVFGRIMVEYDYPECTTACVTTLHRFNQLYPNYRAKEIRRFIDTAVQWIRTNQREDGSWYGSWGICFTYAGMFALESLSTQGETHANSERVRRACTFFLARQNGDGGWGESYRSCETGEWCPHPDGSQVVQTAWVVIALVRAQYPDREPVARAVQLLMRRQRPNGEWLQEGIEGVFNKSCMISYPNYKFIFPIQALGMYAKRFGDTDVN
;
A
#
# COMPACT_ATOMS: atom_id res chain seq x y z
N MET A 1 50.86 44.18 40.02
CA MET A 1 51.91 43.98 39.00
C MET A 1 51.19 44.05 37.67
N ALA A 2 51.09 45.21 37.00
CA ALA A 2 52.15 46.06 36.44
C ALA A 2 52.67 45.53 35.09
N THR A 3 52.66 46.28 33.99
CA THR A 3 52.15 47.66 33.74
C THR A 3 52.07 47.94 32.24
N GLU A 4 51.00 48.61 31.78
CA GLU A 4 50.94 49.62 30.67
C GLU A 4 51.42 49.18 29.25
N VAL A 5 50.95 49.73 28.13
CA VAL A 5 50.90 51.15 27.68
C VAL A 5 49.69 51.40 26.75
N SER A 6 49.26 52.67 26.63
CA SER A 6 48.03 53.11 25.93
C SER A 6 48.32 53.72 24.51
N PRO A 7 47.49 54.58 23.86
CA PRO A 7 47.12 54.37 22.46
C PRO A 7 47.62 55.46 21.47
N PRO A 8 47.29 55.35 20.17
CA PRO A 8 47.39 56.47 19.24
C PRO A 8 46.09 56.80 18.46
N SER A 9 45.74 58.09 18.46
CA SER A 9 45.25 58.80 17.26
C SER A 9 46.42 59.69 16.76
N THR A 10 46.51 60.19 15.52
CA THR A 10 45.57 60.25 14.39
C THR A 10 46.40 60.37 13.08
N GLU A 11 45.77 60.14 11.92
CA GLU A 11 46.21 60.55 10.57
C GLU A 11 47.65 60.24 10.08
N LYS A 12 47.75 59.24 9.18
CA LYS A 12 48.41 59.39 7.86
C LYS A 12 48.19 58.15 6.99
N GLN A 13 47.34 58.27 5.97
CA GLN A 13 47.27 57.32 4.85
C GLN A 13 47.97 57.92 3.62
N PRO A 14 48.95 57.22 3.03
CA PRO A 14 49.37 57.37 1.65
C PRO A 14 48.88 56.17 0.80
N ASP A 15 48.46 56.42 -0.44
CA ASP A 15 47.85 55.40 -1.29
C ASP A 15 48.78 54.28 -1.74
N ILE A 16 48.32 53.04 -1.59
CA ILE A 16 48.57 51.96 -2.56
C ILE A 16 47.20 51.38 -2.92
N ALA A 17 46.80 51.53 -4.18
CA ALA A 17 45.44 51.23 -4.63
C ALA A 17 45.15 49.71 -4.62
N MET A 18 43.95 49.35 -4.19
CA MET A 18 43.39 48.02 -4.47
C MET A 18 43.10 47.89 -5.97
N HIS A 19 43.28 46.70 -6.54
CA HIS A 19 42.87 46.43 -7.91
C HIS A 19 41.33 46.48 -8.03
N PRO A 20 40.78 47.17 -9.04
CA PRO A 20 39.34 47.33 -9.20
C PRO A 20 38.67 46.08 -9.78
N GLU A 21 37.35 46.04 -9.63
CA GLU A 21 36.44 44.98 -10.04
C GLU A 21 36.42 44.74 -11.56
N ARG A 22 35.89 43.57 -11.96
CA ARG A 22 35.40 43.31 -13.32
C ARG A 22 33.92 42.97 -13.29
N ASP A 23 33.10 44.01 -13.23
CA ASP A 23 31.70 43.94 -13.64
C ASP A 23 31.59 44.04 -15.19
N PRO A 24 30.68 43.30 -15.84
CA PRO A 24 30.34 43.47 -17.24
C PRO A 24 28.87 43.91 -17.46
N GLY A 25 28.47 45.05 -16.90
CA GLY A 25 27.18 45.68 -17.20
C GLY A 25 27.07 46.23 -18.63
N THR A 26 26.01 45.82 -19.34
CA THR A 26 25.28 46.52 -20.43
C THR A 26 26.07 47.35 -21.47
N LEU A 27 25.98 46.94 -22.75
CA LEU A 27 26.20 47.84 -23.89
C LEU A 27 24.97 47.94 -24.79
N LEU A 28 24.80 49.12 -25.39
CA LEU A 28 23.56 49.58 -26.02
C LEU A 28 23.48 49.32 -27.53
N LEU A 29 22.23 49.38 -28.01
CA LEU A 29 21.84 49.51 -29.42
C LEU A 29 22.64 50.60 -30.16
N SER A 30 22.90 50.34 -31.44
CA SER A 30 23.01 51.38 -32.48
C SER A 30 21.82 51.28 -33.45
N GLN A 31 21.37 52.42 -33.96
CA GLN A 31 20.30 52.59 -34.96
C GLN A 31 20.67 53.71 -35.95
N VAL A 32 19.82 53.90 -36.99
CA VAL A 32 19.99 54.79 -38.16
C VAL A 32 21.02 54.23 -39.17
N ASP A 33 20.68 53.93 -40.44
CA ASP A 33 19.40 54.03 -41.16
C ASP A 33 19.26 52.87 -42.19
N GLY A 34 18.13 52.63 -42.85
CA GLY A 34 16.86 53.38 -42.85
C GLY A 34 15.71 52.62 -43.54
N ALA A 35 14.61 53.32 -43.85
CA ALA A 35 13.37 52.77 -44.44
C ALA A 35 13.52 52.37 -45.93
N ALA A 36 12.60 51.67 -46.62
CA ALA A 36 11.24 51.17 -46.32
C ALA A 36 11.08 49.70 -46.88
N ASP A 37 9.94 49.04 -47.12
CA ASP A 37 8.52 49.42 -47.27
C ASP A 37 7.56 48.20 -47.08
N GLU A 38 6.26 48.36 -47.32
CA GLU A 38 5.16 47.38 -47.13
C GLU A 38 5.19 46.11 -48.03
N GLY A 39 4.41 45.07 -47.66
CA GLY A 39 3.95 44.05 -48.64
C GLY A 39 3.61 42.63 -48.15
N ARG A 40 2.31 42.29 -48.09
CA ARG A 40 1.74 40.92 -48.24
C ARG A 40 0.79 40.95 -49.45
N PRO A 41 0.25 39.81 -49.93
CA PRO A 41 0.84 38.57 -50.49
C PRO A 41 0.48 38.58 -52.01
N PRO A 42 0.02 37.53 -52.76
CA PRO A 42 -0.05 36.08 -52.55
C PRO A 42 0.43 35.20 -53.76
N SER A 43 0.09 33.92 -53.67
CA SER A 43 0.42 32.80 -54.57
C SER A 43 -0.13 32.84 -56.01
N SER A 44 0.69 32.39 -56.96
CA SER A 44 0.33 31.44 -58.04
C SER A 44 1.63 30.85 -58.63
N SER A 45 1.70 29.81 -59.44
CA SER A 45 1.09 28.46 -59.55
C SER A 45 1.66 27.88 -60.86
N ARG A 46 1.97 26.57 -60.94
CA ARG A 46 2.43 25.82 -62.15
C ARG A 46 3.89 26.14 -62.59
N VAL A 47 4.86 25.22 -62.79
CA VAL A 47 4.93 23.79 -63.22
C VAL A 47 4.57 23.60 -64.71
N PRO A 48 5.28 22.81 -65.56
CA PRO A 48 6.44 21.89 -65.39
C PRO A 48 7.61 22.12 -66.43
N LEU A 49 8.39 21.05 -66.70
CA LEU A 49 9.25 20.77 -67.89
C LEU A 49 10.71 21.27 -67.85
N ASP A 50 11.74 20.54 -68.32
CA ASP A 50 11.97 19.07 -68.52
C ASP A 50 13.53 18.87 -68.65
N SER A 51 14.20 17.75 -68.97
CA SER A 51 13.84 16.40 -69.46
C SER A 51 14.95 15.36 -69.17
N ALA A 52 14.63 14.06 -69.36
CA ALA A 52 15.50 12.99 -69.89
C ALA A 52 16.86 12.60 -69.20
N ARG A 53 17.31 11.32 -69.18
CA ARG A 53 16.67 10.04 -69.55
C ARG A 53 17.38 8.81 -68.91
N ALA A 54 16.56 7.81 -68.57
CA ALA A 54 16.80 6.36 -68.69
C ALA A 54 18.03 5.67 -68.05
N ASN A 55 17.77 4.78 -67.06
CA ASN A 55 17.64 3.35 -67.37
C ASN A 55 16.95 2.55 -66.24
N LYS A 56 16.44 1.34 -66.56
CA LYS A 56 15.86 0.36 -65.61
C LYS A 56 16.63 -0.96 -65.70
N PRO A 57 16.62 -1.76 -64.62
CA PRO A 57 16.05 -3.10 -64.75
C PRO A 57 14.93 -3.38 -63.72
N ALA A 58 14.36 -4.59 -63.79
CA ALA A 58 13.07 -4.93 -63.19
C ALA A 58 13.04 -4.98 -61.64
N ARG A 59 11.95 -4.48 -61.05
CA ARG A 59 11.54 -4.84 -59.69
C ARG A 59 11.15 -6.32 -59.64
N ARG A 60 11.81 -7.14 -58.82
CA ARG A 60 11.22 -8.40 -58.35
C ARG A 60 10.10 -8.12 -57.33
N SER A 61 9.08 -8.97 -57.31
CA SER A 61 7.91 -8.81 -56.42
C SER A 61 8.27 -9.00 -54.94
N PHE A 62 7.61 -8.23 -54.08
CA PHE A 62 7.74 -8.30 -52.61
C PHE A 62 7.40 -9.70 -52.04
N LYS A 63 6.65 -10.51 -52.80
CA LYS A 63 6.27 -11.89 -52.42
C LYS A 63 7.44 -12.89 -52.38
N ALA A 64 8.64 -12.51 -52.87
CA ALA A 64 9.83 -13.37 -52.91
C ALA A 64 10.82 -13.16 -51.74
N ARG A 65 10.38 -12.56 -50.62
CA ARG A 65 11.19 -12.34 -49.41
C ARG A 65 10.63 -12.98 -48.12
N LEU A 66 9.64 -13.88 -48.25
CA LEU A 66 8.94 -14.54 -47.15
C LEU A 66 9.07 -16.07 -47.14
N SER A 67 10.12 -16.60 -47.78
CA SER A 67 10.45 -18.03 -47.79
C SER A 67 11.82 -18.27 -47.14
N ASN A 68 11.86 -18.15 -45.81
CA ASN A 68 12.84 -18.75 -44.89
C ASN A 68 12.42 -18.40 -43.45
N VAL A 69 11.45 -19.16 -42.93
CA VAL A 69 11.05 -19.14 -41.51
C VAL A 69 11.49 -20.49 -40.93
N PRO A 70 12.40 -20.54 -39.94
CA PRO A 70 12.74 -21.78 -39.25
C PRO A 70 11.54 -22.35 -38.47
N ASP A 71 11.42 -23.68 -38.38
CA ASP A 71 10.29 -24.38 -37.77
C ASP A 71 10.23 -24.25 -36.22
N VAL A 72 9.88 -23.06 -35.72
CA VAL A 72 9.73 -22.77 -34.28
C VAL A 72 8.33 -22.24 -33.93
N ILE A 73 7.36 -22.39 -34.84
CA ILE A 73 5.97 -21.91 -34.65
C ILE A 73 4.95 -23.07 -34.53
N SER A 74 5.28 -24.28 -34.98
CA SER A 74 4.39 -25.46 -34.95
C SER A 74 4.29 -26.16 -33.59
N ALA A 75 5.28 -25.99 -32.70
CA ALA A 75 5.38 -26.74 -31.44
C ALA A 75 4.39 -26.29 -30.33
N TRP A 76 3.84 -25.08 -30.42
CA TRP A 76 3.04 -24.48 -29.34
C TRP A 76 1.55 -24.83 -29.36
N PHE A 77 1.03 -25.48 -30.41
CA PHE A 77 -0.40 -25.67 -30.63
C PHE A 77 -0.79 -27.07 -31.15
N SER A 78 -0.40 -28.14 -30.44
CA SER A 78 -1.00 -29.48 -30.62
C SER A 78 -0.75 -30.43 -29.43
N PRO A 79 -1.78 -30.87 -28.69
CA PRO A 79 -1.62 -31.90 -27.67
C PRO A 79 -1.59 -33.30 -28.31
N LYS A 80 -0.43 -33.98 -28.27
CA LYS A 80 -0.34 -35.40 -28.64
C LYS A 80 -0.41 -36.30 -27.40
N ARG A 81 -1.39 -37.20 -27.39
CA ARG A 81 -1.49 -38.32 -26.43
C ARG A 81 -0.32 -39.29 -26.63
N SER A 82 0.13 -39.91 -25.55
CA SER A 82 0.95 -41.12 -25.56
C SER A 82 0.08 -42.38 -25.42
N SER A 83 0.34 -43.37 -26.26
CA SER A 83 -0.18 -44.75 -26.20
C SER A 83 0.56 -45.57 -27.26
N GLY A 84 1.22 -46.69 -26.98
CA GLY A 84 1.49 -47.40 -25.71
C GLY A 84 2.22 -48.72 -26.03
N ILE A 85 2.33 -49.65 -25.07
CA ILE A 85 2.97 -51.00 -25.22
C ILE A 85 4.53 -50.85 -25.40
N VAL A 86 5.45 -51.68 -24.89
CA VAL A 86 5.44 -53.03 -24.27
C VAL A 86 6.17 -52.99 -22.91
N ALA A 87 6.02 -54.01 -22.06
CA ALA A 87 6.81 -54.20 -20.84
C ALA A 87 7.41 -55.62 -20.77
N ASP A 88 8.66 -55.71 -20.31
CA ASP A 88 9.42 -56.91 -19.87
C ASP A 88 10.74 -56.41 -19.22
N ALA A 89 11.38 -57.05 -18.24
CA ALA A 89 10.92 -57.91 -17.15
C ALA A 89 12.01 -57.95 -16.04
N LEU A 90 11.59 -58.02 -14.76
CA LEU A 90 12.19 -58.60 -13.52
C LEU A 90 13.69 -59.02 -13.42
N PRO A 91 14.26 -59.27 -12.21
CA PRO A 91 13.86 -58.91 -10.82
C PRO A 91 15.01 -58.31 -9.96
N GLU A 92 14.73 -57.82 -8.75
CA GLU A 92 15.73 -57.74 -7.67
C GLU A 92 15.21 -58.24 -6.30
N ARG A 93 16.12 -58.45 -5.35
CA ARG A 93 15.94 -59.31 -4.16
C ARG A 93 16.01 -58.56 -2.83
N HIS A 94 15.13 -58.95 -1.91
CA HIS A 94 15.35 -59.13 -0.46
C HIS A 94 16.25 -58.14 0.34
N ILE A 95 15.63 -57.58 1.41
CA ILE A 95 16.14 -57.59 2.81
C ILE A 95 17.36 -56.66 3.09
N GLN A 96 17.41 -55.80 4.11
CA GLN A 96 16.63 -55.66 5.35
C GLN A 96 16.70 -54.19 5.84
N HIS A 97 15.75 -53.74 6.67
CA HIS A 97 16.06 -52.76 7.72
C HIS A 97 15.28 -53.07 9.01
N ARG A 98 15.85 -52.69 10.16
CA ARG A 98 15.53 -53.30 11.47
C ARG A 98 14.70 -52.37 12.35
N THR A 99 13.78 -52.97 13.10
CA THR A 99 12.76 -52.36 13.97
C THR A 99 13.33 -51.47 15.08
N ILE A 100 12.66 -50.35 15.34
CA ILE A 100 12.47 -49.79 16.69
C ILE A 100 10.96 -49.60 16.91
N ARG A 101 10.46 -50.04 18.08
CA ARG A 101 9.11 -49.74 18.58
C ARG A 101 9.17 -48.44 19.40
N GLY A 102 8.13 -47.62 19.53
CA GLY A 102 6.72 -47.85 19.23
C GLY A 102 5.92 -48.08 20.50
N GLU A 103 5.40 -46.99 21.07
CA GLU A 103 4.29 -46.99 22.04
C GLU A 103 3.13 -46.17 21.46
N GLN A 104 1.91 -46.55 21.82
CA GLN A 104 0.67 -46.05 21.23
C GLN A 104 -0.16 -45.27 22.25
N THR A 105 -0.84 -44.22 21.79
CA THR A 105 -2.19 -43.88 22.27
C THR A 105 -3.10 -43.72 21.07
N ASP A 106 -4.30 -44.31 21.12
CA ASP A 106 -5.17 -44.51 19.96
C ASP A 106 -6.18 -43.36 19.74
N THR A 107 -6.83 -43.42 18.59
CA THR A 107 -7.79 -42.49 17.99
C THR A 107 -9.17 -42.50 18.64
N GLY A 108 -10.00 -41.49 18.33
CA GLY A 108 -11.35 -41.39 18.90
C GLY A 108 -12.21 -40.20 18.46
N VAL A 109 -12.33 -39.92 17.15
CA VAL A 109 -13.41 -39.02 16.67
C VAL A 109 -14.73 -39.79 16.70
N SER A 110 -15.72 -39.30 17.45
CA SER A 110 -16.97 -40.03 17.67
C SER A 110 -17.86 -40.04 16.43
N ARG A 111 -18.34 -41.24 16.07
CA ARG A 111 -19.26 -41.49 14.94
C ARG A 111 -20.63 -40.78 15.07
N LEU A 112 -20.92 -40.17 16.23
CA LEU A 112 -22.17 -39.47 16.52
C LEU A 112 -22.27 -38.03 15.97
N GLU A 113 -21.17 -37.36 15.61
CA GLU A 113 -21.23 -35.95 15.21
C GLU A 113 -21.82 -35.73 13.79
N LEU A 114 -21.77 -36.74 12.92
CA LEU A 114 -22.21 -36.64 11.51
C LEU A 114 -23.72 -36.88 11.27
N HIS A 115 -24.48 -37.30 12.30
CA HIS A 115 -25.92 -37.60 12.16
C HIS A 115 -26.86 -36.44 12.56
N LYS A 116 -26.34 -35.25 12.88
CA LYS A 116 -27.14 -34.03 12.96
C LYS A 116 -27.10 -33.32 11.60
N PRO A 117 -28.24 -32.92 11.00
CA PRO A 117 -28.22 -32.06 9.83
C PRO A 117 -27.56 -30.73 10.21
N SER A 118 -26.40 -30.45 9.63
CA SER A 118 -25.59 -29.28 9.94
C SER A 118 -26.27 -28.02 9.40
N SER A 119 -27.04 -27.35 10.25
CA SER A 119 -27.76 -26.11 9.90
C SER A 119 -26.82 -24.95 9.55
N ASN A 120 -25.55 -25.05 9.94
CA ASN A 120 -24.47 -24.15 9.58
C ASN A 120 -23.49 -24.91 8.66
N GLY A 121 -22.90 -24.22 7.68
CA GLY A 121 -22.00 -24.83 6.70
C GLY A 121 -20.66 -25.30 7.26
N VAL A 122 -19.86 -25.92 6.39
CA VAL A 122 -18.56 -26.50 6.77
C VAL A 122 -17.45 -25.51 6.45
N SER A 123 -16.88 -24.88 7.49
CA SER A 123 -15.60 -24.19 7.37
C SER A 123 -14.43 -25.18 7.34
N THR A 124 -13.40 -24.83 6.59
CA THR A 124 -12.07 -25.48 6.57
C THR A 124 -10.99 -24.40 6.41
N SER A 125 -9.70 -24.78 6.40
CA SER A 125 -8.59 -23.82 6.17
C SER A 125 -8.64 -23.12 4.81
N PHE A 126 -9.32 -23.68 3.81
CA PHE A 126 -9.43 -23.09 2.47
C PHE A 126 -10.78 -22.40 2.18
N GLY A 127 -11.74 -22.36 3.12
CA GLY A 127 -12.97 -21.57 2.94
C GLY A 127 -14.19 -22.08 3.70
N TYR A 128 -15.38 -21.69 3.22
CA TYR A 128 -16.68 -22.04 3.80
C TYR A 128 -17.60 -22.68 2.76
N PHE A 129 -17.91 -23.96 2.95
CA PHE A 129 -18.84 -24.69 2.11
C PHE A 129 -20.29 -24.45 2.58
N THR A 130 -21.07 -23.81 1.70
CA THR A 130 -22.47 -23.45 1.97
C THR A 130 -23.35 -24.70 1.96
N PRO A 131 -24.20 -24.93 2.97
CA PRO A 131 -25.08 -26.10 3.00
C PRO A 131 -26.16 -25.96 1.91
N LEU A 132 -26.43 -27.04 1.17
CA LEU A 132 -27.35 -27.05 0.05
C LEU A 132 -28.80 -26.70 0.44
N SER A 133 -29.18 -26.81 1.71
CA SER A 133 -30.47 -26.35 2.23
C SER A 133 -30.63 -24.82 2.26
N ARG A 134 -29.54 -24.05 2.33
CA ARG A 134 -29.55 -22.57 2.41
C ARG A 134 -29.44 -21.87 1.06
N LEU A 135 -29.42 -22.59 -0.06
CA LEU A 135 -29.29 -21.96 -1.38
C LEU A 135 -30.42 -20.97 -1.71
N GLU A 136 -31.60 -21.09 -1.10
CA GLU A 136 -32.69 -20.13 -1.29
C GLU A 136 -32.42 -18.76 -0.63
N GLU A 137 -31.65 -18.73 0.48
CA GLU A 137 -31.15 -17.48 1.09
C GLU A 137 -30.28 -16.68 0.09
N LYS A 138 -29.62 -17.39 -0.84
CA LYS A 138 -28.71 -16.82 -1.86
C LYS A 138 -29.39 -16.47 -3.19
N LEU A 139 -30.72 -16.61 -3.31
CA LEU A 139 -31.45 -16.26 -4.54
C LEU A 139 -31.81 -14.78 -4.68
N ASN A 140 -31.87 -14.03 -3.58
CA ASN A 140 -32.42 -12.67 -3.53
C ASN A 140 -31.42 -11.62 -2.98
N ALA A 141 -30.14 -11.72 -3.35
CA ALA A 141 -29.21 -10.60 -3.16
C ALA A 141 -29.73 -9.37 -3.95
N SER A 142 -29.89 -8.24 -3.27
CA SER A 142 -30.40 -6.99 -3.86
C SER A 142 -29.46 -6.45 -4.94
N THR A 143 -29.97 -5.68 -5.89
CA THR A 143 -29.17 -5.12 -7.00
C THR A 143 -28.13 -4.06 -6.60
N GLN A 144 -27.94 -3.81 -5.30
CA GLN A 144 -26.81 -3.04 -4.75
C GLN A 144 -25.63 -3.96 -4.34
N ASP A 145 -25.87 -5.25 -4.08
CA ASP A 145 -24.86 -6.21 -3.60
C ASP A 145 -24.11 -6.91 -4.75
N ALA A 146 -23.64 -6.14 -5.73
CA ALA A 146 -23.04 -6.68 -6.97
C ALA A 146 -21.64 -7.32 -6.79
N LEU A 147 -21.13 -7.38 -5.57
CA LEU A 147 -19.86 -8.02 -5.19
C LEU A 147 -20.10 -9.39 -4.53
N GLY A 148 -20.12 -10.44 -5.35
CA GLY A 148 -19.91 -11.83 -4.92
C GLY A 148 -21.00 -12.53 -4.09
N ASN A 149 -21.95 -11.83 -3.45
CA ASN A 149 -22.79 -12.45 -2.40
C ASN A 149 -23.70 -13.61 -2.88
N ASN A 150 -24.02 -13.74 -4.17
CA ASN A 150 -24.74 -14.89 -4.74
C ASN A 150 -23.84 -16.06 -5.22
N ILE A 151 -22.53 -15.97 -5.00
CA ILE A 151 -21.53 -17.00 -5.30
C ILE A 151 -21.29 -17.86 -4.04
N VAL A 152 -21.15 -19.17 -4.23
CA VAL A 152 -20.96 -20.15 -3.15
C VAL A 152 -19.93 -21.21 -3.51
N ASP A 153 -19.23 -21.69 -2.49
CA ASP A 153 -18.46 -22.93 -2.52
C ASP A 153 -19.29 -24.06 -1.90
N ILE A 154 -19.16 -25.27 -2.44
CA ILE A 154 -19.97 -26.44 -2.08
C ILE A 154 -19.09 -27.69 -2.03
N LEU A 155 -19.29 -28.53 -1.01
CA LEU A 155 -18.72 -29.88 -0.92
C LEU A 155 -19.87 -30.88 -0.74
N ALA A 156 -20.09 -31.75 -1.73
CA ALA A 156 -21.32 -32.56 -1.80
C ALA A 156 -21.13 -33.88 -2.56
N VAL A 157 -22.04 -34.83 -2.35
CA VAL A 157 -22.05 -36.14 -3.02
C VAL A 157 -22.90 -36.09 -4.29
N VAL A 158 -22.43 -36.68 -5.38
CA VAL A 158 -23.13 -36.74 -6.68
C VAL A 158 -24.26 -37.76 -6.64
N THR A 159 -25.46 -37.33 -7.04
CA THR A 159 -26.70 -38.14 -6.98
C THR A 159 -27.20 -38.58 -8.36
N ASP A 160 -27.00 -37.78 -9.40
CA ASP A 160 -27.12 -38.14 -10.83
C ASP A 160 -25.73 -37.96 -11.48
N SER A 161 -25.21 -38.99 -12.17
CA SER A 161 -23.95 -38.90 -12.95
C SER A 161 -23.95 -37.73 -13.96
N THR A 162 -22.77 -37.17 -14.22
CA THR A 162 -22.56 -36.11 -15.22
C THR A 162 -23.04 -36.54 -16.60
N LYS A 163 -24.00 -35.79 -17.17
CA LYS A 163 -24.53 -36.06 -18.50
C LYS A 163 -23.47 -35.88 -19.59
N ALA A 164 -23.58 -36.69 -20.65
CA ALA A 164 -22.71 -36.60 -21.81
C ALA A 164 -22.67 -35.15 -22.36
N PRO A 165 -21.49 -34.50 -22.47
CA PRO A 165 -21.45 -33.08 -22.78
C PRO A 165 -22.05 -32.72 -24.13
N GLU A 166 -23.07 -31.87 -24.09
CA GLU A 166 -23.76 -31.25 -25.21
C GLU A 166 -23.16 -29.87 -25.51
N ARG A 167 -23.57 -29.25 -26.63
CA ARG A 167 -23.21 -27.87 -26.97
C ARG A 167 -24.42 -26.95 -26.77
N ALA A 168 -24.21 -25.78 -26.17
CA ALA A 168 -25.26 -24.81 -25.91
C ALA A 168 -25.97 -24.37 -27.22
N LYS A 169 -27.31 -24.36 -27.20
CA LYS A 169 -28.15 -24.03 -28.37
C LYS A 169 -28.36 -22.52 -28.57
N GLY A 170 -27.92 -21.69 -27.62
CA GLY A 170 -27.96 -20.23 -27.66
C GLY A 170 -27.05 -19.65 -26.57
N GLY A 171 -26.68 -18.37 -26.70
CA GLY A 171 -25.58 -17.77 -25.92
C GLY A 171 -24.19 -18.10 -26.49
N PRO A 172 -23.12 -17.98 -25.69
CA PRO A 172 -21.80 -18.51 -26.04
C PRO A 172 -21.89 -19.99 -26.45
N ARG A 173 -21.17 -20.38 -27.50
CA ARG A 173 -21.28 -21.73 -28.13
C ARG A 173 -20.46 -22.78 -27.38
N ASP A 174 -20.54 -22.75 -26.06
CA ASP A 174 -19.80 -23.58 -25.12
C ASP A 174 -20.34 -25.01 -25.06
N TYR A 175 -19.54 -25.91 -24.50
CA TYR A 175 -20.00 -27.22 -24.07
C TYR A 175 -20.53 -27.14 -22.65
N TYR A 176 -21.57 -27.90 -22.36
CA TYR A 176 -22.13 -27.97 -21.02
C TYR A 176 -22.41 -29.42 -20.58
N THR A 177 -22.29 -29.65 -19.28
CA THR A 177 -22.76 -30.86 -18.62
C THR A 177 -23.67 -30.50 -17.44
N ILE A 178 -24.43 -31.49 -16.99
CA ILE A 178 -25.38 -31.40 -15.89
C ILE A 178 -25.10 -32.59 -14.97
N MET A 179 -25.02 -32.34 -13.67
CA MET A 179 -25.06 -33.37 -12.63
C MET A 179 -26.05 -32.95 -11.53
N ARG A 180 -26.33 -33.85 -10.60
CA ARG A 180 -26.99 -33.51 -9.34
C ARG A 180 -26.12 -33.86 -8.16
N ILE A 181 -26.34 -33.15 -7.06
CA ILE A 181 -25.61 -33.30 -5.80
C ILE A 181 -26.57 -33.26 -4.60
N ALA A 182 -26.14 -33.82 -3.47
CA ALA A 182 -26.78 -33.73 -2.15
C ALA A 182 -25.72 -33.71 -1.03
N ASP A 183 -26.10 -33.20 0.14
CA ASP A 183 -25.24 -33.11 1.33
C ASP A 183 -26.04 -33.43 2.61
N THR A 184 -25.35 -33.44 3.76
CA THR A 184 -25.93 -33.71 5.08
C THR A 184 -26.96 -32.68 5.55
N SER A 185 -27.13 -31.55 4.83
CA SER A 185 -28.13 -30.51 5.16
C SER A 185 -29.48 -30.75 4.49
N GLN A 186 -29.52 -31.61 3.47
CA GLN A 186 -30.70 -31.90 2.66
C GLN A 186 -31.33 -33.27 3.01
N PRO A 187 -32.67 -33.42 2.95
CA PRO A 187 -33.33 -34.72 3.06
C PRO A 187 -32.81 -35.72 2.02
N SER A 188 -32.67 -36.99 2.40
CA SER A 188 -32.04 -38.07 1.59
C SER A 188 -32.60 -38.25 0.17
N ASN A 189 -33.87 -37.91 -0.05
CA ASN A 189 -34.55 -37.99 -1.35
C ASN A 189 -34.50 -36.70 -2.19
N SER A 190 -33.80 -35.66 -1.72
CA SER A 190 -33.68 -34.36 -2.40
C SER A 190 -32.32 -34.19 -3.08
N SER A 191 -32.24 -33.28 -4.06
CA SER A 191 -31.03 -33.10 -4.86
C SER A 191 -30.97 -31.73 -5.53
N THR A 192 -29.86 -31.03 -5.33
CA THR A 192 -29.53 -29.79 -6.03
C THR A 192 -28.97 -30.07 -7.42
N ARG A 193 -29.36 -29.28 -8.40
CA ARG A 193 -28.88 -29.36 -9.79
C ARG A 193 -27.64 -28.48 -10.00
N VAL A 194 -26.65 -28.99 -10.72
CA VAL A 194 -25.46 -28.24 -11.14
C VAL A 194 -25.41 -28.19 -12.67
N GLU A 195 -25.20 -27.01 -13.25
CA GLU A 195 -24.93 -26.81 -14.67
C GLU A 195 -23.54 -26.19 -14.85
N VAL A 196 -22.68 -26.88 -15.62
CA VAL A 196 -21.28 -26.48 -15.83
C VAL A 196 -21.04 -26.21 -17.31
N PHE A 197 -20.60 -25.00 -17.65
CA PHE A 197 -20.35 -24.50 -19.00
C PHE A 197 -18.87 -24.17 -19.18
N ARG A 198 -18.23 -24.67 -20.25
CA ARG A 198 -16.87 -24.29 -20.66
C ARG A 198 -16.69 -24.32 -22.19
N PRO A 199 -15.79 -23.51 -22.77
CA PRO A 199 -15.51 -23.51 -24.21
C PRO A 199 -15.03 -24.86 -24.77
N TRP A 200 -14.41 -25.71 -23.95
CA TRP A 200 -13.81 -26.98 -24.35
C TRP A 200 -14.49 -28.17 -23.69
N LYS A 201 -14.92 -29.17 -24.47
CA LYS A 201 -15.56 -30.40 -23.96
C LYS A 201 -14.67 -31.18 -22.97
N ALA A 202 -13.34 -31.08 -23.11
CA ALA A 202 -12.38 -31.87 -22.34
C ALA A 202 -12.22 -31.43 -20.87
N VAL A 203 -12.57 -30.18 -20.53
CA VAL A 203 -12.35 -29.64 -19.16
C VAL A 203 -13.56 -29.81 -18.23
N LEU A 204 -14.72 -30.19 -18.77
CA LEU A 204 -15.93 -30.42 -17.99
C LEU A 204 -15.74 -31.57 -16.99
N PRO A 205 -16.39 -31.51 -15.81
CA PRO A 205 -16.29 -32.58 -14.83
C PRO A 205 -16.87 -33.88 -15.38
N VAL A 206 -16.31 -35.01 -14.92
CA VAL A 206 -16.90 -36.33 -15.06
C VAL A 206 -17.02 -36.90 -13.65
N ALA A 207 -18.23 -37.18 -13.22
CA ALA A 207 -18.53 -37.67 -11.88
C ALA A 207 -19.75 -38.61 -11.94
N ASP A 208 -19.75 -39.66 -11.14
CA ASP A 208 -20.77 -40.70 -11.11
C ASP A 208 -21.50 -40.78 -9.76
N VAL A 209 -22.62 -41.50 -9.73
CA VAL A 209 -23.48 -41.61 -8.54
C VAL A 209 -22.69 -42.11 -7.32
N GLY A 210 -22.52 -41.21 -6.34
CA GLY A 210 -21.79 -41.43 -5.11
C GLY A 210 -20.35 -40.94 -5.10
N ASP A 211 -19.82 -40.40 -6.19
CA ASP A 211 -18.58 -39.61 -6.15
C ASP A 211 -18.78 -38.34 -5.29
N VAL A 212 -17.70 -37.79 -4.74
CA VAL A 212 -17.77 -36.50 -4.04
C VAL A 212 -17.22 -35.42 -4.95
N VAL A 213 -17.87 -34.25 -4.97
CA VAL A 213 -17.41 -33.06 -5.69
C VAL A 213 -17.20 -31.89 -4.74
N LEU A 214 -16.04 -31.25 -4.90
CA LEU A 214 -15.78 -29.90 -4.42
C LEU A 214 -16.00 -28.94 -5.59
N LEU A 215 -16.84 -27.93 -5.38
CA LEU A 215 -17.23 -26.92 -6.36
C LEU A 215 -16.88 -25.55 -5.78
N ARG A 216 -15.98 -24.81 -6.43
CA ARG A 216 -15.55 -23.46 -6.04
C ARG A 216 -16.23 -22.40 -6.91
N ALA A 217 -16.58 -21.28 -6.31
CA ALA A 217 -17.11 -20.06 -6.95
C ALA A 217 -18.31 -20.29 -7.92
N PHE A 218 -19.30 -21.09 -7.52
CA PHE A 218 -20.52 -21.32 -8.31
C PHE A 218 -21.60 -20.28 -8.00
N ALA A 219 -22.26 -19.73 -9.03
CA ALA A 219 -23.35 -18.78 -8.84
C ALA A 219 -24.68 -19.51 -8.57
N VAL A 220 -25.36 -19.16 -7.48
CA VAL A 220 -26.73 -19.63 -7.23
C VAL A 220 -27.70 -18.88 -8.13
N LYS A 221 -28.62 -19.61 -8.79
CA LYS A 221 -29.66 -19.08 -9.68
C LYS A 221 -30.98 -19.81 -9.47
N SER A 222 -32.11 -19.17 -9.81
CA SER A 222 -33.43 -19.80 -9.74
C SER A 222 -33.86 -20.37 -11.10
N ARG A 223 -34.44 -21.57 -11.11
CA ARG A 223 -35.07 -22.18 -12.29
C ARG A 223 -36.35 -22.90 -11.85
N LYS A 224 -37.51 -22.53 -12.42
CA LYS A 224 -38.84 -23.03 -12.00
C LYS A 224 -39.11 -22.88 -10.48
N ARG A 225 -38.65 -21.79 -9.86
CA ARG A 225 -38.72 -21.52 -8.40
C ARG A 225 -37.92 -22.50 -7.53
N GLN A 226 -36.91 -23.19 -8.07
CA GLN A 226 -35.93 -23.96 -7.30
C GLN A 226 -34.54 -23.39 -7.49
N ALA A 227 -33.71 -23.39 -6.44
CA ALA A 227 -32.30 -23.04 -6.55
C ALA A 227 -31.52 -24.10 -7.35
N TYR A 228 -30.58 -23.64 -8.17
CA TYR A 228 -29.58 -24.47 -8.83
C TYR A 228 -28.24 -23.72 -8.93
N LEU A 229 -27.15 -24.48 -9.12
CA LEU A 229 -25.80 -23.95 -9.23
C LEU A 229 -25.39 -23.85 -10.69
N LEU A 230 -24.85 -22.68 -11.07
CA LEU A 230 -24.37 -22.38 -12.41
C LEU A 230 -22.90 -21.97 -12.35
N SER A 231 -22.05 -22.58 -13.17
CA SER A 231 -20.63 -22.20 -13.25
C SER A 231 -20.46 -20.77 -13.79
N THR A 232 -19.67 -19.95 -13.09
CA THR A 232 -19.12 -18.68 -13.56
C THR A 232 -17.80 -18.92 -14.31
N ASP A 233 -17.17 -17.87 -14.82
CA ASP A 233 -15.80 -17.94 -15.36
C ASP A 233 -14.77 -18.29 -14.29
N ALA A 234 -14.99 -17.85 -13.04
CA ALA A 234 -14.14 -18.14 -11.88
C ALA A 234 -14.35 -19.55 -11.30
N SER A 235 -15.41 -20.28 -11.68
CA SER A 235 -15.70 -21.58 -11.06
C SER A 235 -14.62 -22.64 -11.35
N ALA A 236 -14.26 -23.39 -10.32
CA ALA A 236 -13.36 -24.53 -10.40
C ALA A 236 -13.99 -25.77 -9.72
N TRP A 237 -13.50 -26.97 -10.03
CA TRP A 237 -14.06 -28.21 -9.48
C TRP A 237 -13.06 -29.36 -9.41
N PHE A 238 -13.26 -30.17 -8.38
CA PHE A 238 -12.46 -31.34 -8.06
C PHE A 238 -13.41 -32.52 -7.82
N VAL A 239 -13.06 -33.70 -8.33
CA VAL A 239 -13.87 -34.92 -8.19
C VAL A 239 -13.05 -35.98 -7.47
N TRP A 240 -13.60 -36.53 -6.38
CA TRP A 240 -13.14 -37.78 -5.80
C TRP A 240 -13.95 -38.92 -6.41
N ARG A 241 -13.35 -39.61 -7.38
CA ARG A 241 -13.90 -40.77 -8.09
C ARG A 241 -13.77 -42.01 -7.19
N TYR A 242 -14.87 -42.67 -6.86
CA TYR A 242 -14.88 -43.93 -6.10
C TYR A 242 -15.30 -45.16 -6.93
N GLY A 243 -15.69 -44.98 -8.20
CA GLY A 243 -16.17 -46.06 -9.07
C GLY A 243 -15.09 -46.78 -9.90
N ASP A 244 -14.02 -46.08 -10.31
CA ASP A 244 -13.10 -46.57 -11.35
C ASP A 244 -11.87 -47.31 -10.79
N THR A 245 -12.03 -48.58 -10.41
CA THR A 245 -10.90 -49.51 -10.26
C THR A 245 -11.11 -50.81 -11.06
N LEU A 246 -10.01 -51.38 -11.56
CA LEU A 246 -9.95 -52.37 -12.65
C LEU A 246 -10.38 -53.81 -12.23
N PRO A 247 -10.58 -54.76 -13.17
CA PRO A 247 -11.66 -55.76 -13.10
C PRO A 247 -11.46 -56.93 -12.12
N ALA A 248 -12.51 -57.76 -12.03
CA ALA A 248 -12.89 -58.59 -10.88
C ALA A 248 -11.94 -59.73 -10.45
N GLU A 249 -10.89 -60.07 -11.20
CA GLU A 249 -10.21 -61.37 -11.06
C GLU A 249 -9.17 -61.46 -9.92
N ALA A 250 -8.87 -60.36 -9.22
CA ALA A 250 -7.73 -60.29 -8.29
C ALA A 250 -8.08 -60.37 -6.78
N ASN A 251 -9.35 -60.29 -6.37
CA ASN A 251 -9.78 -60.44 -4.96
C ASN A 251 -11.29 -60.72 -4.89
N GLY A 252 -11.67 -61.94 -4.49
CA GLY A 252 -13.05 -62.43 -4.61
C GLY A 252 -14.09 -61.77 -3.69
N ASP A 253 -15.32 -61.67 -4.21
CA ASP A 253 -16.64 -61.57 -3.57
C ASP A 253 -16.82 -60.66 -2.34
N ARG A 254 -15.94 -59.66 -2.17
CA ARG A 254 -16.12 -58.56 -1.23
C ARG A 254 -16.42 -57.26 -1.98
N PRO A 255 -17.51 -56.55 -1.63
CA PRO A 255 -17.79 -55.21 -2.14
C PRO A 255 -16.60 -54.27 -1.97
N VAL A 256 -16.54 -53.22 -2.79
CA VAL A 256 -15.42 -52.25 -2.81
C VAL A 256 -15.18 -51.60 -1.44
N TRP A 257 -16.24 -51.43 -0.63
CA TRP A 257 -16.17 -50.88 0.74
C TRP A 257 -15.58 -51.85 1.78
N ALA A 258 -15.38 -53.14 1.48
CA ALA A 258 -15.05 -54.21 2.43
C ALA A 258 -13.60 -54.75 2.33
N ARG A 259 -12.69 -53.99 1.70
CA ARG A 259 -11.27 -54.33 1.52
C ARG A 259 -10.41 -53.67 2.62
N LYS A 260 -9.07 -53.81 2.59
CA LYS A 260 -8.15 -53.09 3.50
C LYS A 260 -7.10 -52.28 2.73
N SER A 261 -6.83 -51.06 3.20
CA SER A 261 -5.89 -50.09 2.61
C SER A 261 -4.44 -50.48 2.91
N VAL A 262 -3.51 -50.05 2.04
CA VAL A 262 -2.07 -50.36 2.12
C VAL A 262 -1.25 -49.12 2.48
N ASP A 263 -1.80 -47.93 2.22
CA ASP A 263 -1.14 -46.62 2.24
C ASP A 263 -1.84 -45.61 3.17
N GLY A 264 -2.80 -46.07 3.99
CA GLY A 264 -3.50 -45.25 4.98
C GLY A 264 -4.60 -44.34 4.42
N ARG A 265 -4.82 -44.34 3.10
CA ARG A 265 -5.86 -43.55 2.44
C ARG A 265 -7.21 -44.28 2.38
N PRO A 266 -8.36 -43.56 2.32
CA PRO A 266 -9.67 -44.16 2.08
C PRO A 266 -9.75 -44.93 0.76
N HIS A 267 -10.54 -46.00 0.72
CA HIS A 267 -10.51 -46.97 -0.38
C HIS A 267 -10.98 -46.43 -1.73
N GLY A 268 -10.23 -46.79 -2.78
CA GLY A 268 -10.66 -46.66 -4.19
C GLY A 268 -10.79 -45.23 -4.69
N MET A 269 -10.38 -44.25 -3.89
CA MET A 269 -10.56 -42.83 -4.15
C MET A 269 -9.49 -42.31 -5.12
N ARG A 270 -9.89 -42.05 -6.37
CA ARG A 270 -9.05 -41.36 -7.36
C ARG A 270 -9.40 -39.89 -7.41
N GLU A 271 -8.42 -39.04 -7.12
CA GLU A 271 -8.52 -37.59 -7.27
C GLU A 271 -8.47 -37.18 -8.75
N GLU A 272 -9.39 -36.34 -9.22
CA GLU A 272 -9.44 -35.85 -10.60
C GLU A 272 -9.83 -34.37 -10.72
N ILE A 273 -8.96 -33.59 -11.37
CA ILE A 273 -9.24 -32.21 -11.82
C ILE A 273 -9.26 -32.22 -13.36
N LYS A 274 -10.32 -31.68 -13.94
CA LYS A 274 -10.42 -31.38 -15.39
C LYS A 274 -10.60 -29.89 -15.68
N GLY A 275 -11.07 -29.11 -14.71
CA GLY A 275 -11.33 -27.67 -14.84
C GLY A 275 -10.09 -26.81 -14.55
N PRO A 276 -10.29 -25.52 -14.19
CA PRO A 276 -9.26 -24.70 -13.55
C PRO A 276 -8.71 -25.37 -12.27
N PRO A 277 -7.51 -24.97 -11.80
CA PRO A 277 -6.95 -25.51 -10.56
C PRO A 277 -7.87 -25.26 -9.36
N VAL A 278 -7.81 -26.17 -8.39
CA VAL A 278 -8.59 -26.12 -7.15
C VAL A 278 -7.64 -26.28 -5.97
N GLU A 279 -7.73 -25.35 -5.02
CA GLU A 279 -7.05 -25.44 -3.73
C GLU A 279 -7.67 -26.56 -2.89
N LEU A 280 -6.83 -27.41 -2.30
CA LEU A 280 -7.30 -28.58 -1.55
C LEU A 280 -6.30 -29.02 -0.48
N GLY A 281 -6.73 -29.03 0.78
CA GLY A 281 -5.98 -29.56 1.91
C GLY A 281 -6.44 -30.95 2.37
N GLU A 282 -5.83 -31.40 3.46
CA GLU A 282 -6.21 -32.66 4.14
C GLU A 282 -7.57 -32.57 4.83
N GLU A 283 -8.04 -31.37 5.23
CA GLU A 283 -9.36 -31.27 5.83
C GLU A 283 -10.46 -31.53 4.79
N GLU A 284 -10.38 -30.95 3.59
CA GLU A 284 -11.35 -31.18 2.52
C GLU A 284 -11.39 -32.67 2.12
N ARG A 285 -10.23 -33.33 2.03
CA ARG A 285 -10.15 -34.79 1.82
C ARG A 285 -10.86 -35.57 2.93
N ARG A 286 -10.64 -35.21 4.19
CA ARG A 286 -11.30 -35.82 5.35
C ARG A 286 -12.82 -35.59 5.34
N ARG A 287 -13.28 -34.38 4.98
CA ARG A 287 -14.71 -34.03 4.85
C ARG A 287 -15.37 -34.77 3.68
N ALA A 288 -14.66 -34.95 2.56
CA ALA A 288 -15.11 -35.75 1.43
C ALA A 288 -15.29 -37.23 1.81
N GLY A 289 -14.33 -37.81 2.54
CA GLY A 289 -14.46 -39.16 3.11
C GLY A 289 -15.71 -39.30 3.99
N ALA A 290 -15.94 -38.36 4.91
CA ALA A 290 -17.12 -38.36 5.78
C ALA A 290 -18.46 -38.25 5.01
N LEU A 291 -18.53 -37.39 3.98
CA LEU A 291 -19.69 -37.28 3.10
C LEU A 291 -19.95 -38.56 2.30
N ARG A 292 -18.89 -39.22 1.83
CA ARG A 292 -18.96 -40.52 1.15
C ARG A 292 -19.49 -41.62 2.10
N GLU A 293 -19.03 -41.66 3.34
CA GLU A 293 -19.52 -42.60 4.36
C GLU A 293 -21.00 -42.38 4.69
N TRP A 294 -21.42 -41.12 4.89
CA TRP A 294 -22.83 -40.76 5.11
C TRP A 294 -23.74 -41.24 3.97
N TRP A 295 -23.34 -41.02 2.72
CA TRP A 295 -24.11 -41.44 1.54
C TRP A 295 -24.20 -42.97 1.38
N VAL A 296 -23.15 -43.70 1.77
CA VAL A 296 -23.17 -45.17 1.78
C VAL A 296 -24.08 -45.67 2.90
N ALA A 297 -23.98 -45.12 4.12
CA ALA A 297 -24.83 -45.48 5.25
C ALA A 297 -26.32 -45.27 4.94
N GLY A 298 -26.72 -44.09 4.46
CA GLY A 298 -28.11 -43.78 4.11
C GLY A 298 -28.68 -44.63 2.95
N ARG A 299 -27.83 -45.37 2.21
CA ARG A 299 -28.26 -46.38 1.23
C ARG A 299 -28.33 -47.79 1.82
N SER A 300 -27.55 -48.12 2.84
CA SER A 300 -27.73 -49.34 3.65
C SER A 300 -29.08 -49.29 4.35
N ASP A 301 -29.38 -48.18 5.04
CA ASP A 301 -30.65 -47.98 5.75
C ASP A 301 -31.85 -48.11 4.78
N ALA A 302 -31.72 -47.56 3.56
CA ALA A 302 -32.75 -47.65 2.53
C ALA A 302 -32.93 -49.06 1.92
N LEU A 303 -31.95 -49.96 2.08
CA LEU A 303 -32.06 -51.37 1.71
C LEU A 303 -32.68 -52.18 2.87
N GLU A 304 -32.28 -51.94 4.12
CA GLU A 304 -32.89 -52.61 5.28
C GLU A 304 -34.36 -52.19 5.49
N ILE A 305 -34.72 -50.94 5.19
CA ILE A 305 -36.11 -50.45 5.23
C ILE A 305 -36.97 -51.06 4.11
N ALA A 306 -36.38 -51.53 3.01
CA ALA A 306 -37.11 -52.23 1.94
C ALA A 306 -37.51 -53.67 2.35
N ASP A 307 -36.66 -54.36 3.12
CA ASP A 307 -36.91 -55.72 3.63
C ASP A 307 -37.77 -55.76 4.92
N GLN A 308 -38.07 -54.61 5.54
CA GLN A 308 -38.87 -54.51 6.79
C GLN A 308 -40.33 -54.08 6.60
N LEU A 309 -40.86 -54.12 5.38
CA LEU A 309 -42.26 -53.76 5.06
C LEU A 309 -43.25 -54.94 5.03
N ASP A 310 -42.90 -56.08 5.63
CA ASP A 310 -43.78 -57.25 5.74
C ASP A 310 -43.80 -57.83 7.18
N GLY A 311 -44.85 -57.54 7.94
CA GLY A 311 -45.01 -57.98 9.34
C GLY A 311 -45.69 -56.95 10.28
N PRO A 312 -46.78 -57.27 11.00
CA PRO A 312 -47.59 -56.26 11.70
C PRO A 312 -47.31 -56.07 13.21
N GLU A 313 -47.48 -54.82 13.66
CA GLU A 313 -47.94 -54.33 14.98
C GLU A 313 -47.45 -54.98 16.30
N ARG A 314 -46.95 -54.14 17.25
CA ARG A 314 -47.75 -53.77 18.46
C ARG A 314 -47.14 -52.72 19.42
N ASN A 315 -48.07 -51.93 19.95
CA ASN A 315 -48.04 -50.95 21.05
C ASN A 315 -46.94 -51.03 22.15
N VAL A 316 -46.18 -49.93 22.26
CA VAL A 316 -46.21 -48.94 23.38
C VAL A 316 -46.59 -49.43 24.81
N SER A 317 -45.69 -49.22 25.79
CA SER A 317 -46.06 -48.80 27.16
C SER A 317 -44.93 -48.13 27.98
N SER A 318 -45.13 -46.86 28.36
CA SER A 318 -44.74 -46.17 29.62
C SER A 318 -43.49 -46.55 30.46
N GLY A 319 -42.70 -45.53 30.86
CA GLY A 319 -41.71 -45.65 31.96
C GLY A 319 -40.97 -44.35 32.36
N GLN A 320 -41.49 -43.62 33.36
CA GLN A 320 -40.82 -42.55 34.14
C GLN A 320 -40.77 -43.00 35.63
N PRO A 321 -40.13 -42.29 36.61
CA PRO A 321 -39.44 -40.98 36.56
C PRO A 321 -38.08 -40.88 37.32
N ARG A 322 -37.44 -39.69 37.28
CA ARG A 322 -36.64 -38.98 38.33
C ARG A 322 -35.44 -39.65 39.03
N ASP A 323 -34.34 -38.89 39.19
CA ASP A 323 -34.04 -38.23 40.48
C ASP A 323 -33.09 -37.02 40.38
N GLN A 324 -32.79 -36.33 41.50
CA GLN A 324 -32.07 -35.04 41.59
C GLN A 324 -30.71 -35.13 42.31
N LEU A 325 -29.80 -34.19 42.00
CA LEU A 325 -28.84 -33.44 42.87
C LEU A 325 -27.69 -32.92 41.96
N ASP A 326 -27.66 -31.62 41.66
CA ASP A 326 -26.99 -30.53 42.42
C ASP A 326 -25.46 -30.49 42.23
N MET A 327 -24.97 -29.36 41.72
CA MET A 327 -23.55 -29.01 41.56
C MET A 327 -23.39 -27.49 41.61
N SER A 328 -22.65 -27.02 42.61
CA SER A 328 -22.56 -25.59 42.98
C SER A 328 -21.88 -24.68 41.94
N VAL A 329 -22.40 -23.47 41.80
CA VAL A 329 -21.78 -22.40 40.99
C VAL A 329 -20.50 -21.90 41.67
N ARG A 330 -19.36 -22.01 40.99
CA ARG A 330 -18.13 -21.27 41.34
C ARG A 330 -17.79 -20.23 40.27
N LYS A 331 -17.84 -18.96 40.66
CA LYS A 331 -17.36 -17.84 39.85
C LYS A 331 -15.85 -17.97 39.59
N ARG A 332 -15.47 -17.87 38.32
CA ARG A 332 -14.27 -17.15 37.86
C ARG A 332 -14.81 -16.10 36.87
N GLY A 333 -14.36 -14.85 36.87
CA GLY A 333 -13.24 -14.25 37.59
C GLY A 333 -12.46 -13.40 36.61
N HIS A 334 -13.03 -12.25 36.22
CA HIS A 334 -12.37 -11.32 35.32
C HIS A 334 -11.05 -10.85 35.94
N VAL A 335 -9.95 -11.13 35.26
CA VAL A 335 -8.71 -10.38 35.39
C VAL A 335 -8.64 -9.52 34.14
N ASN A 336 -8.44 -8.21 34.34
CA ASN A 336 -8.17 -7.31 33.22
C ASN A 336 -6.72 -7.54 32.79
N ASP A 337 -6.52 -7.99 31.56
CA ASP A 337 -5.25 -7.78 30.85
C ASP A 337 -5.47 -6.72 29.78
N HIS A 338 -4.46 -5.87 29.58
CA HIS A 338 -4.60 -4.68 28.73
C HIS A 338 -4.53 -5.05 27.25
N ALA A 339 -5.46 -4.51 26.45
CA ALA A 339 -5.41 -4.57 25.00
C ALA A 339 -4.26 -3.71 24.46
N ASN A 340 -3.06 -4.28 24.46
CA ASN A 340 -1.89 -3.71 23.80
C ASN A 340 -1.87 -4.17 22.34
N GLY A 341 -2.26 -3.30 21.42
CA GLY A 341 -2.07 -3.47 19.97
C GLY A 341 -0.61 -3.38 19.52
N SER A 342 0.31 -3.96 20.29
CA SER A 342 1.71 -4.14 19.92
C SER A 342 2.03 -5.63 19.87
N THR A 343 2.28 -6.13 18.66
CA THR A 343 2.93 -7.43 18.48
C THR A 343 4.24 -7.40 19.26
N LYS A 344 4.35 -8.19 20.33
CA LYS A 344 5.61 -8.31 21.08
C LYS A 344 6.69 -8.74 20.09
N PRO A 345 7.74 -7.92 19.85
CA PRO A 345 8.78 -8.33 18.91
C PRO A 345 9.42 -9.61 19.43
N LEU A 346 9.69 -10.56 18.54
CA LEU A 346 10.33 -11.84 18.86
C LEU A 346 11.84 -11.67 19.07
N GLN A 347 12.21 -10.67 19.87
CA GLN A 347 13.58 -10.44 20.34
C GLN A 347 14.05 -11.69 21.08
N ARG A 348 15.02 -12.39 20.49
CA ARG A 348 15.89 -13.27 21.26
C ARG A 348 16.80 -12.38 22.10
N VAL A 349 17.10 -12.82 23.31
CA VAL A 349 17.93 -12.05 24.27
C VAL A 349 19.33 -11.78 23.71
N ASP A 350 19.77 -12.61 22.76
CA ASP A 350 21.12 -12.65 22.21
C ASP A 350 21.28 -11.93 20.84
N ASP A 351 20.23 -11.30 20.31
CA ASP A 351 20.33 -10.58 19.02
C ASP A 351 21.21 -9.32 19.15
N PRO A 352 22.17 -9.09 18.23
CA PRO A 352 23.00 -7.90 18.24
C PRO A 352 22.17 -6.60 18.19
N LYS A 353 22.51 -5.68 19.09
CA LYS A 353 21.95 -4.33 19.15
C LYS A 353 23.03 -3.36 19.61
N THR A 354 22.88 -2.11 19.23
CA THR A 354 23.72 -1.01 19.70
C THR A 354 23.37 -0.59 21.13
N ASP A 355 24.20 0.24 21.75
CA ASP A 355 23.88 0.91 23.01
C ASP A 355 22.95 2.11 22.72
N PRO A 356 21.67 2.09 23.13
CA PRO A 356 20.72 3.15 22.82
C PRO A 356 21.10 4.49 23.48
N TYR A 357 21.90 4.47 24.56
CA TYR A 357 22.35 5.70 25.22
C TYR A 357 23.45 6.45 24.44
N ARG A 358 23.95 5.89 23.33
CA ARG A 358 24.91 6.53 22.41
C ARG A 358 24.28 7.15 21.17
N TRP A 359 23.01 6.90 20.88
CA TRP A 359 22.35 7.50 19.74
C TRP A 359 21.82 8.90 20.04
N ARG A 360 21.91 9.80 19.07
CA ARG A 360 21.33 11.16 19.12
C ARG A 360 20.63 11.49 17.81
N LEU A 361 19.44 12.07 17.91
CA LEU A 361 18.78 12.76 16.81
C LEU A 361 19.36 14.17 16.69
N ARG A 362 19.90 14.48 15.52
CA ARG A 362 20.18 15.86 15.10
C ARG A 362 19.03 16.37 14.27
N ASP A 363 18.51 17.53 14.64
CA ASP A 363 17.59 18.33 13.84
C ASP A 363 18.30 19.61 13.39
N ASP A 364 18.67 19.64 12.11
CA ASP A 364 19.20 20.84 11.45
C ASP A 364 18.12 21.44 10.55
N ARG A 365 17.29 22.32 11.14
CA ARG A 365 16.20 23.03 10.44
C ARG A 365 15.26 22.10 9.67
N GLY A 366 14.80 21.03 10.33
CA GLY A 366 13.92 20.02 9.75
C GLY A 366 14.65 18.91 8.99
N ILE A 367 15.99 18.93 8.94
CA ILE A 367 16.80 17.80 8.46
C ILE A 367 17.08 16.87 9.65
N HIS A 368 16.51 15.67 9.62
CA HIS A 368 16.62 14.68 10.69
C HIS A 368 17.69 13.66 10.38
N THR A 369 18.70 13.51 11.24
CA THR A 369 19.76 12.50 11.08
C THR A 369 20.15 11.91 12.43
N TRP A 370 20.31 10.58 12.49
CA TRP A 370 20.72 9.86 13.71
C TRP A 370 22.24 9.63 13.75
N HIS A 371 22.88 9.87 14.90
CA HIS A 371 24.33 9.80 15.09
C HIS A 371 24.69 8.90 16.28
N TYR A 372 25.68 8.01 16.11
CA TYR A 372 26.14 7.10 17.17
C TYR A 372 27.49 7.55 17.75
N LEU A 373 27.48 7.93 19.02
CA LEU A 373 28.63 8.51 19.72
C LEU A 373 29.61 7.42 20.20
N GLN A 374 30.88 7.51 19.78
CA GLN A 374 31.86 6.45 19.98
C GLN A 374 32.49 6.47 21.38
N SER A 375 32.57 7.64 22.01
CA SER A 375 33.31 7.89 23.25
C SER A 375 32.45 8.44 24.38
N GLU A 376 32.88 8.20 25.62
CA GLU A 376 32.28 8.79 26.83
C GLU A 376 32.33 10.33 26.82
N GLU A 377 33.24 10.93 26.05
CA GLU A 377 33.41 12.38 26.01
C GLU A 377 32.37 13.04 25.08
N GLU A 378 32.15 12.46 23.90
CA GLU A 378 31.03 12.85 23.03
C GLU A 378 29.68 12.70 23.74
N VAL A 379 29.48 11.60 24.49
CA VAL A 379 28.24 11.33 25.26
C VAL A 379 27.97 12.40 26.34
N LYS A 380 29.01 12.99 26.93
CA LYS A 380 28.87 14.13 27.87
C LYS A 380 28.61 15.45 27.17
N GLN A 381 29.29 15.70 26.04
CA GLN A 381 29.18 16.95 25.28
C GLN A 381 27.82 17.07 24.58
N TRP A 382 27.25 15.94 24.16
CA TRP A 382 25.90 15.84 23.61
C TRP A 382 25.05 14.88 24.48
N PRO A 383 24.39 15.38 25.54
CA PRO A 383 23.48 14.56 26.36
C PRO A 383 22.17 14.25 25.60
N MET A 384 21.46 13.22 26.03
CA MET A 384 20.14 12.86 25.46
C MET A 384 19.05 13.86 25.89
N THR A 385 18.22 14.26 24.94
CA THR A 385 16.96 14.98 25.18
C THR A 385 15.83 14.04 25.61
N VAL A 386 14.68 14.60 25.99
CA VAL A 386 13.44 13.82 26.20
C VAL A 386 12.95 13.20 24.89
N ALA A 387 13.13 13.87 23.76
CA ALA A 387 12.74 13.40 22.44
C ALA A 387 13.58 12.18 22.00
N ASP A 388 14.92 12.24 22.15
CA ASP A 388 15.81 11.09 21.88
C ASP A 388 15.32 9.84 22.61
N LYS A 389 15.07 9.97 23.91
CA LYS A 389 14.60 8.88 24.76
C LYS A 389 13.25 8.32 24.30
N HIS A 390 12.29 9.18 23.95
CA HIS A 390 10.96 8.75 23.51
C HIS A 390 11.02 7.94 22.22
N TYR A 391 11.72 8.43 21.18
CA TYR A 391 11.83 7.73 19.89
C TYR A 391 12.59 6.40 20.01
N LEU A 392 13.60 6.34 20.89
CA LEU A 392 14.35 5.12 21.20
C LEU A 392 13.61 4.15 22.14
N GLY A 393 12.41 4.49 22.63
CA GLY A 393 11.63 3.66 23.55
C GLY A 393 12.20 3.54 24.96
N LEU A 394 13.03 4.50 25.39
CA LEU A 394 13.64 4.58 26.71
C LEU A 394 12.73 5.35 27.69
N ASP A 395 13.00 5.19 28.99
CA ASP A 395 12.39 6.06 30.01
C ASP A 395 12.79 7.53 29.80
N THR A 396 11.78 8.32 29.44
CA THR A 396 11.88 9.78 29.30
C THR A 396 12.37 10.47 30.58
N GLY A 397 12.01 9.94 31.76
CA GLY A 397 12.18 10.60 33.06
C GLY A 397 11.17 11.71 33.33
N LEU A 398 10.06 11.76 32.57
CA LEU A 398 8.95 12.68 32.84
C LEU A 398 8.11 12.18 34.04
N PRO A 399 7.62 13.07 34.92
CA PRO A 399 6.80 12.68 36.05
C PRO A 399 5.41 12.19 35.64
N GLU A 400 4.79 11.35 36.46
CA GLU A 400 3.37 11.04 36.33
C GLU A 400 2.51 12.30 36.59
N LEU A 401 1.45 12.44 35.81
CA LEU A 401 0.45 13.50 35.87
C LEU A 401 -0.81 12.99 36.58
N SER A 402 -1.57 13.89 37.19
CA SER A 402 -2.86 13.54 37.81
C SER A 402 -3.82 12.92 36.77
N PRO A 403 -4.37 11.71 37.03
CA PRO A 403 -5.32 11.07 36.11
C PRO A 403 -6.50 11.99 35.76
N PRO A 404 -6.90 12.06 34.48
CA PRO A 404 -7.89 13.02 34.02
C PRO A 404 -9.31 12.61 34.42
N ARG A 405 -10.04 13.52 35.06
CA ARG A 405 -11.48 13.34 35.33
C ARG A 405 -12.36 13.98 34.26
N ILE A 406 -11.89 15.06 33.64
CA ILE A 406 -12.62 15.83 32.64
C ILE A 406 -11.83 15.88 31.33
N PRO A 407 -12.49 15.95 30.15
CA PRO A 407 -11.80 15.85 28.86
C PRO A 407 -10.72 16.91 28.62
N MET A 408 -10.89 18.15 29.11
CA MET A 408 -9.85 19.18 28.96
C MET A 408 -8.60 18.86 29.79
N GLN A 409 -8.74 18.18 30.93
CA GLN A 409 -7.58 17.73 31.72
C GLN A 409 -6.79 16.64 30.97
N ALA A 410 -7.48 15.75 30.25
CA ALA A 410 -6.81 14.75 29.40
C ALA A 410 -6.10 15.40 28.20
N ALA A 411 -6.73 16.39 27.55
CA ALA A 411 -6.08 17.20 26.52
C ALA A 411 -4.85 17.93 27.09
N GLU A 412 -4.94 18.48 28.29
CA GLU A 412 -3.84 19.18 28.96
C GLU A 412 -2.67 18.25 29.32
N ASN A 413 -2.95 17.05 29.82
CA ASN A 413 -1.93 16.02 30.04
C ASN A 413 -1.24 15.64 28.72
N GLY A 414 -2.02 15.51 27.63
CA GLY A 414 -1.50 15.21 26.29
C GLY A 414 -0.56 16.30 25.77
N VAL A 415 -0.95 17.58 25.87
CA VAL A 415 -0.09 18.71 25.48
C VAL A 415 1.17 18.77 26.36
N LYS A 416 1.04 18.60 27.68
CA LYS A 416 2.19 18.60 28.61
C LYS A 416 3.24 17.54 28.28
N PHE A 417 2.83 16.38 27.75
CA PHE A 417 3.74 15.37 27.22
C PHE A 417 4.28 15.79 25.84
N PHE A 418 3.41 16.09 24.89
CA PHE A 418 3.78 16.31 23.49
C PHE A 418 4.69 17.54 23.28
N SER A 419 4.51 18.62 24.06
CA SER A 419 5.42 19.78 24.05
C SER A 419 6.83 19.48 24.57
N ARG A 420 7.07 18.32 25.22
CA ARG A 420 8.42 17.86 25.61
C ARG A 420 9.14 17.09 24.50
N LEU A 421 8.44 16.76 23.41
CA LEU A 421 8.97 16.11 22.22
C LEU A 421 9.33 17.11 21.11
N GLN A 422 9.04 18.41 21.31
CA GLN A 422 9.39 19.46 20.36
C GLN A 422 10.91 19.58 20.25
N LEU A 423 11.41 19.57 19.01
CA LEU A 423 12.83 19.61 18.67
C LEU A 423 13.36 21.05 18.66
N GLY A 424 14.70 21.19 18.61
CA GLY A 424 15.41 22.47 18.72
C GLY A 424 14.84 23.60 17.83
N PRO A 425 14.61 23.36 16.53
CA PRO A 425 14.07 24.37 15.61
C PRO A 425 12.57 24.69 15.78
N GLY A 426 11.80 23.86 16.49
CA GLY A 426 10.37 24.13 16.78
C GLY A 426 9.36 23.16 16.18
N ASN A 427 9.79 22.26 15.31
CA ASN A 427 9.01 21.13 14.81
C ASN A 427 9.04 19.93 15.77
N TRP A 428 8.37 18.85 15.37
CA TRP A 428 8.46 17.53 15.99
C TRP A 428 9.23 16.56 15.09
N GLY A 429 9.77 15.48 15.67
CA GLY A 429 10.30 14.32 14.97
C GLY A 429 9.21 13.25 14.77
N CYS A 430 9.35 12.39 13.76
CA CYS A 430 8.32 11.42 13.41
C CYS A 430 8.91 10.15 12.77
N GLU A 431 8.53 9.00 13.32
CA GLU A 431 8.88 7.66 12.83
C GLU A 431 7.99 7.31 11.62
N TYR A 432 8.26 7.93 10.47
CA TYR A 432 7.45 7.86 9.25
C TYR A 432 7.74 6.60 8.39
N GLY A 433 7.96 5.47 9.06
CA GLY A 433 8.21 4.16 8.43
C GLY A 433 6.94 3.37 8.14
N GLY A 434 7.11 2.12 7.69
CA GLY A 434 5.99 1.20 7.39
C GLY A 434 6.19 0.40 6.09
N PRO A 435 6.54 1.03 4.95
CA PRO A 435 6.76 0.32 3.69
C PRO A 435 8.06 -0.49 3.68
N MET A 436 7.97 -1.80 3.45
CA MET A 436 9.07 -2.76 3.59
C MET A 436 9.95 -2.90 2.33
N PHE A 437 9.72 -2.09 1.28
CA PHE A 437 10.52 -2.08 0.05
C PHE A 437 11.52 -0.91 -0.05
N LEU A 438 11.53 0.02 0.91
CA LEU A 438 12.38 1.22 0.89
C LEU A 438 13.84 0.92 1.25
N LEU A 439 14.08 0.28 2.41
CA LEU A 439 15.42 -0.15 2.85
C LEU A 439 16.15 -0.97 1.78
N PRO A 440 15.53 -1.98 1.12
CA PRO A 440 16.19 -2.72 0.05
C PRO A 440 16.74 -1.88 -1.10
N GLY A 441 16.03 -0.83 -1.54
CA GLY A 441 16.53 0.06 -2.60
C GLY A 441 17.77 0.84 -2.15
N VAL A 442 17.73 1.40 -0.94
CA VAL A 442 18.87 2.11 -0.33
C VAL A 442 20.08 1.18 -0.17
N ILE A 443 19.90 0.01 0.45
CA ILE A 443 21.02 -0.91 0.73
C ILE A 443 21.60 -1.54 -0.55
N VAL A 444 20.78 -1.86 -1.56
CA VAL A 444 21.31 -2.28 -2.87
C VAL A 444 22.17 -1.17 -3.48
N THR A 445 21.71 0.09 -3.49
CA THR A 445 22.51 1.23 -3.99
C THR A 445 23.82 1.40 -3.21
N LEU A 446 23.79 1.41 -1.87
CA LEU A 446 25.01 1.54 -1.06
C LEU A 446 25.99 0.37 -1.29
N TYR A 447 25.49 -0.85 -1.47
CA TYR A 447 26.32 -2.04 -1.74
C TYR A 447 26.99 -1.97 -3.12
N VAL A 448 26.23 -1.72 -4.19
CA VAL A 448 26.77 -1.74 -5.55
C VAL A 448 27.68 -0.55 -5.86
N THR A 449 27.52 0.58 -5.15
CA THR A 449 28.42 1.74 -5.24
C THR A 449 29.67 1.59 -4.37
N GLY A 450 29.68 0.68 -3.39
CA GLY A 450 30.79 0.47 -2.46
C GLY A 450 30.81 1.45 -1.28
N MET A 451 29.65 1.99 -0.89
CA MET A 451 29.50 3.05 0.13
C MET A 451 28.60 2.60 1.30
N PRO A 452 28.95 1.51 2.02
CA PRO A 452 28.07 0.86 2.99
C PRO A 452 27.57 1.79 4.13
N PRO A 453 26.53 1.37 4.88
CA PRO A 453 26.24 1.94 6.19
C PRO A 453 27.41 1.73 7.16
N SER A 454 27.45 2.50 8.25
CA SER A 454 28.33 2.25 9.37
C SER A 454 27.86 1.05 10.20
N GLN A 455 28.76 0.42 10.97
CA GLN A 455 28.42 -0.76 11.78
C GLN A 455 27.23 -0.56 12.75
N PRO A 456 27.03 0.61 13.39
CA PRO A 456 25.82 0.87 14.17
C PRO A 456 24.55 0.91 13.33
N GLU A 457 24.57 1.59 12.18
CA GLU A 457 23.44 1.63 11.23
C GLU A 457 23.10 0.22 10.72
N GLU A 458 24.10 -0.56 10.28
CA GLU A 458 23.95 -1.95 9.84
C GLU A 458 23.27 -2.81 10.92
N THR A 459 23.75 -2.71 12.16
CA THR A 459 23.22 -3.48 13.31
C THR A 459 21.74 -3.16 13.55
N GLU A 460 21.37 -1.88 13.56
CA GLU A 460 20.00 -1.45 13.81
C GLU A 460 19.05 -1.70 12.62
N ILE A 461 19.55 -1.67 11.38
CA ILE A 461 18.77 -2.04 10.17
C ILE A 461 18.48 -3.54 10.17
N VAL A 462 19.47 -4.39 10.46
CA VAL A 462 19.27 -5.84 10.63
C VAL A 462 18.27 -6.13 11.75
N ARG A 463 18.36 -5.41 12.89
CA ARG A 463 17.42 -5.52 14.00
C ARG A 463 15.99 -5.13 13.61
N TYR A 464 15.81 -4.02 12.88
CA TYR A 464 14.49 -3.59 12.40
C TYR A 464 13.85 -4.63 11.49
N ILE A 465 14.56 -5.07 10.45
CA ILE A 465 14.01 -6.01 9.46
C ILE A 465 13.59 -7.31 10.16
N PHE A 466 14.39 -7.85 11.08
CA PHE A 466 13.99 -9.05 11.83
C PHE A 466 12.83 -8.83 12.81
N ASN A 467 12.72 -7.67 13.47
CA ASN A 467 11.57 -7.37 14.33
C ASN A 467 10.25 -7.23 13.52
N MET A 468 10.34 -6.92 12.22
CA MET A 468 9.17 -6.84 11.32
C MET A 468 8.82 -8.16 10.63
N GLN A 469 9.60 -9.24 10.80
CA GLN A 469 9.37 -10.54 10.16
C GLN A 469 8.06 -11.20 10.62
N ASN A 470 7.32 -11.82 9.69
CA ASN A 470 6.04 -12.49 9.98
C ASN A 470 6.29 -13.81 10.72
N LEU A 471 6.25 -13.77 12.06
CA LEU A 471 6.62 -14.87 12.95
C LEU A 471 5.63 -15.02 14.13
N GLY A 472 5.52 -16.25 14.65
CA GLY A 472 4.55 -16.57 15.70
C GLY A 472 3.13 -16.48 15.14
N ASP A 473 2.24 -15.78 15.83
CA ASP A 473 0.87 -15.55 15.36
C ASP A 473 0.77 -14.40 14.32
N LYS A 474 1.85 -13.61 14.11
CA LYS A 474 1.85 -12.51 13.15
C LYS A 474 1.74 -13.04 11.72
N ASN A 475 0.63 -12.72 11.05
CA ASN A 475 0.37 -12.95 9.63
C ASN A 475 0.68 -14.40 9.20
N GLY A 476 0.11 -15.36 9.92
CA GLY A 476 0.31 -16.80 9.69
C GLY A 476 1.67 -17.35 10.11
N GLY A 477 2.62 -16.48 10.46
CA GLY A 477 3.91 -16.86 11.00
C GLY A 477 4.80 -17.64 10.03
N ASP A 478 4.69 -17.42 8.72
CA ASP A 478 5.43 -18.15 7.67
C ASP A 478 6.94 -17.84 7.63
N GLY A 479 7.37 -16.70 8.18
CA GLY A 479 8.75 -16.21 8.18
C GLY A 479 9.08 -15.25 7.04
N GLY A 480 8.13 -14.80 6.25
CA GLY A 480 8.33 -13.81 5.21
C GLY A 480 8.20 -12.36 5.68
N TRP A 481 8.07 -11.47 4.69
CA TRP A 481 7.72 -10.05 4.85
C TRP A 481 6.74 -9.65 3.74
N GLY A 482 5.77 -8.81 4.05
CA GLY A 482 4.84 -8.23 3.07
C GLY A 482 5.30 -6.89 2.48
N LEU A 483 4.38 -6.17 1.83
CA LEU A 483 4.64 -4.85 1.24
C LEU A 483 4.88 -3.75 2.30
N HIS A 484 4.23 -3.87 3.46
CA HIS A 484 4.38 -3.00 4.63
C HIS A 484 4.40 -3.82 5.94
N ILE A 485 4.72 -3.20 7.08
CA ILE A 485 4.93 -3.89 8.36
C ILE A 485 3.73 -4.72 8.90
N GLU A 486 2.51 -4.42 8.45
CA GLU A 486 1.28 -5.17 8.80
C GLU A 486 0.84 -6.18 7.73
N ALA A 487 1.49 -6.24 6.57
CA ALA A 487 1.06 -7.05 5.43
C ALA A 487 1.39 -8.54 5.57
N ASP A 488 0.53 -9.37 4.99
CA ASP A 488 0.81 -10.79 4.71
C ASP A 488 2.06 -10.92 3.82
N SER A 489 2.79 -12.03 3.94
CA SER A 489 4.07 -12.20 3.25
C SER A 489 3.94 -12.28 1.74
N SER A 490 4.78 -11.52 1.02
CA SER A 490 4.77 -11.43 -0.44
C SER A 490 6.15 -11.77 -1.03
N VAL A 491 6.23 -12.01 -2.35
CA VAL A 491 7.53 -12.24 -3.02
C VAL A 491 8.34 -10.96 -3.03
N PHE A 492 7.71 -9.79 -3.20
CA PHE A 492 8.42 -8.51 -3.14
C PHE A 492 9.04 -8.27 -1.76
N GLY A 493 8.23 -8.31 -0.71
CA GLY A 493 8.68 -8.09 0.66
C GLY A 493 9.74 -9.13 1.06
N THR A 494 9.47 -10.41 0.83
CA THR A 494 10.35 -11.49 1.29
C THR A 494 11.66 -11.54 0.52
N ALA A 495 11.65 -11.49 -0.83
CA ALA A 495 12.89 -11.57 -1.61
C ALA A 495 13.80 -10.36 -1.38
N MET A 496 13.23 -9.15 -1.25
CA MET A 496 14.01 -7.93 -1.09
C MET A 496 14.56 -7.76 0.33
N ASN A 497 13.79 -8.07 1.38
CA ASN A 497 14.29 -8.01 2.76
C ASN A 497 15.28 -9.14 3.05
N TYR A 498 15.05 -10.35 2.53
CA TYR A 498 16.06 -11.41 2.56
C TYR A 498 17.36 -10.96 1.89
N THR A 499 17.28 -10.41 0.67
CA THR A 499 18.47 -9.90 -0.04
C THR A 499 19.18 -8.82 0.78
N THR A 500 18.44 -7.89 1.38
CA THR A 500 18.98 -6.80 2.22
C THR A 500 19.76 -7.36 3.41
N LEU A 501 19.19 -8.31 4.15
CA LEU A 501 19.87 -8.97 5.27
C LEU A 501 21.14 -9.70 4.82
N ARG A 502 21.13 -10.35 3.65
CA ARG A 502 22.33 -11.00 3.08
C ARG A 502 23.42 -9.99 2.71
N LEU A 503 23.06 -8.84 2.11
CA LEU A 503 23.98 -7.74 1.81
C LEU A 503 24.57 -7.10 3.07
N LEU A 504 23.82 -7.08 4.18
CA LEU A 504 24.26 -6.69 5.52
C LEU A 504 24.88 -7.86 6.33
N GLY A 505 25.58 -8.77 5.63
CA GLY A 505 26.41 -9.81 6.24
C GLY A 505 25.70 -10.99 6.92
N VAL A 506 24.37 -11.01 7.00
CA VAL A 506 23.63 -12.06 7.72
C VAL A 506 23.76 -13.41 6.99
N SER A 507 23.99 -14.47 7.77
CA SER A 507 24.19 -15.85 7.27
C SER A 507 22.91 -16.44 6.64
N PRO A 508 23.00 -17.16 5.51
CA PRO A 508 21.86 -17.87 4.92
C PRO A 508 21.40 -19.07 5.77
N ASP A 509 22.18 -19.46 6.77
CA ASP A 509 21.89 -20.54 7.71
C ASP A 509 21.27 -20.08 9.04
N ASP A 510 21.13 -18.76 9.26
CA ASP A 510 20.33 -18.24 10.39
C ASP A 510 18.91 -18.83 10.32
N PRO A 511 18.35 -19.36 11.42
CA PRO A 511 17.01 -19.97 11.41
C PRO A 511 15.91 -19.08 10.81
N ARG A 512 16.01 -17.76 10.97
CA ARG A 512 15.09 -16.76 10.41
C ARG A 512 15.25 -16.65 8.89
N MET A 513 16.49 -16.63 8.42
CA MET A 513 16.81 -16.59 6.97
C MET A 513 16.39 -17.88 6.28
N ARG A 514 16.65 -19.03 6.91
CA ARG A 514 16.18 -20.35 6.41
C ARG A 514 14.66 -20.40 6.31
N LYS A 515 13.94 -19.79 7.26
CA LYS A 515 12.48 -19.74 7.26
C LYS A 515 11.94 -18.78 6.20
N ALA A 516 12.51 -17.58 6.07
CA ALA A 516 12.20 -16.63 5.00
C ALA A 516 12.44 -17.22 3.60
N ARG A 517 13.52 -17.99 3.42
CA ARG A 517 13.81 -18.70 2.16
C ARG A 517 12.79 -19.81 1.87
N GLY A 518 12.28 -20.49 2.91
CA GLY A 518 11.14 -21.41 2.80
C GLY A 518 9.88 -20.70 2.29
N CYS A 519 9.42 -19.67 3.00
CA CYS A 519 8.31 -18.81 2.59
C CYS A 519 8.47 -18.28 1.15
N LEU A 520 9.67 -17.82 0.77
CA LEU A 520 9.94 -17.36 -0.59
C LEU A 520 9.77 -18.48 -1.64
N TYR A 521 10.15 -19.72 -1.32
CA TYR A 521 9.99 -20.87 -2.22
C TYR A 521 8.53 -21.34 -2.29
N ASP A 522 7.78 -21.28 -1.19
CA ASP A 522 6.34 -21.59 -1.16
C ASP A 522 5.54 -20.55 -1.98
N LEU A 523 5.97 -19.29 -1.99
CA LEU A 523 5.50 -18.22 -2.90
C LEU A 523 6.08 -18.34 -4.34
N GLY A 524 6.80 -19.42 -4.64
CA GLY A 524 7.30 -19.78 -5.98
C GLY A 524 8.66 -19.21 -6.39
N GLY A 525 9.34 -18.47 -5.50
CA GLY A 525 10.66 -17.88 -5.73
C GLY A 525 10.64 -16.50 -6.39
N ALA A 526 11.78 -15.81 -6.35
CA ALA A 526 11.87 -14.40 -6.74
C ALA A 526 11.51 -14.09 -8.22
N LEU A 527 11.45 -15.10 -9.10
CA LEU A 527 10.96 -14.96 -10.48
C LEU A 527 9.51 -14.46 -10.56
N ASN A 528 8.71 -14.69 -9.51
CA ASN A 528 7.33 -14.22 -9.39
C ASN A 528 7.22 -12.83 -8.72
N GLY A 529 8.33 -12.15 -8.45
CA GLY A 529 8.30 -10.79 -7.90
C GLY A 529 7.77 -9.74 -8.89
N PRO A 530 7.27 -8.59 -8.41
CA PRO A 530 6.83 -7.48 -9.25
C PRO A 530 8.00 -6.80 -9.99
N HIS A 531 7.67 -5.88 -10.88
CA HIS A 531 8.58 -5.14 -11.76
C HIS A 531 9.72 -4.47 -10.99
N TRP A 532 9.44 -3.90 -9.82
CA TRP A 532 10.44 -3.22 -8.99
C TRP A 532 11.43 -4.20 -8.33
N ALA A 533 10.96 -5.37 -7.87
CA ALA A 533 11.85 -6.44 -7.39
C ALA A 533 12.80 -6.90 -8.50
N LYS A 534 12.24 -7.10 -9.70
CA LYS A 534 12.98 -7.53 -10.90
C LYS A 534 13.99 -6.48 -11.37
N PHE A 535 13.67 -5.19 -11.26
CA PHE A 535 14.62 -4.10 -11.53
C PHE A 535 15.83 -4.18 -10.59
N TRP A 536 15.62 -4.16 -9.27
CA TRP A 536 16.71 -4.15 -8.29
C TRP A 536 17.56 -5.42 -8.34
N LEU A 537 16.95 -6.60 -8.47
CA LEU A 537 17.67 -7.87 -8.57
C LEU A 537 18.41 -8.04 -9.91
N SER A 538 17.95 -7.40 -11.00
CA SER A 538 18.70 -7.35 -12.26
C SER A 538 19.91 -6.41 -12.17
N LEU A 539 19.74 -5.25 -11.53
CA LEU A 539 20.82 -4.29 -11.29
C LEU A 539 21.93 -4.88 -10.39
N LEU A 540 21.54 -5.62 -9.35
CA LEU A 540 22.47 -6.36 -8.49
C LEU A 540 23.17 -7.54 -9.22
N GLY A 541 22.68 -7.93 -10.40
CA GLY A 541 23.20 -9.06 -11.18
C GLY A 541 22.79 -10.44 -10.65
N VAL A 542 21.73 -10.52 -9.85
CA VAL A 542 21.11 -11.78 -9.42
C VAL A 542 20.08 -12.27 -10.43
N MET A 543 19.44 -11.35 -11.17
CA MET A 543 18.60 -11.63 -12.34
C MET A 543 19.23 -11.10 -13.63
N ASN A 544 18.73 -11.57 -14.78
CA ASN A 544 19.02 -10.96 -16.08
C ASN A 544 17.94 -9.92 -16.45
N TRP A 545 18.37 -8.74 -16.91
CA TRP A 545 17.53 -7.65 -17.43
C TRP A 545 16.41 -8.06 -18.40
N GLU A 546 16.51 -9.21 -19.07
CA GLU A 546 15.40 -9.76 -19.85
C GLU A 546 14.12 -10.01 -19.05
N VAL A 547 14.19 -10.28 -17.74
CA VAL A 547 13.00 -10.48 -16.89
C VAL A 547 12.27 -9.17 -16.57
N VAL A 548 12.89 -8.01 -16.83
CA VAL A 548 12.29 -6.70 -16.56
C VAL A 548 11.37 -6.31 -17.73
N ASN A 549 10.18 -5.78 -17.42
CA ASN A 549 9.34 -5.16 -18.45
C ASN A 549 10.01 -3.86 -18.96
N PRO A 550 10.05 -3.59 -20.28
CA PRO A 550 10.81 -2.47 -20.82
C PRO A 550 10.43 -1.12 -20.21
N VAL A 551 11.44 -0.32 -19.85
CA VAL A 551 11.27 1.04 -19.32
C VAL A 551 11.92 2.05 -20.29
N PRO A 552 11.37 2.23 -21.52
CA PRO A 552 12.01 3.01 -22.57
C PRO A 552 12.10 4.51 -22.22
N PRO A 553 13.31 5.09 -22.08
CA PRO A 553 13.47 6.54 -21.87
C PRO A 553 12.96 7.37 -23.06
N GLU A 554 12.76 6.74 -24.24
CA GLU A 554 12.22 7.41 -25.43
C GLU A 554 10.82 8.01 -25.20
N LEU A 555 10.10 7.57 -24.16
CA LEU A 555 8.84 8.19 -23.74
C LEU A 555 9.01 9.66 -23.33
N TRP A 556 10.17 10.05 -22.78
CA TRP A 556 10.48 11.44 -22.41
C TRP A 556 10.73 12.36 -23.62
N LEU A 557 10.85 11.80 -24.83
CA LEU A 557 10.94 12.54 -26.10
C LEU A 557 9.57 12.73 -26.79
N LEU A 558 8.48 12.19 -26.24
CA LEU A 558 7.15 12.31 -26.83
C LEU A 558 6.67 13.78 -26.79
N PRO A 559 6.13 14.33 -27.90
CA PRO A 559 5.62 15.69 -27.94
C PRO A 559 4.60 15.97 -26.83
N ASP A 560 4.60 17.19 -26.30
CA ASP A 560 3.85 17.56 -25.09
C ASP A 560 2.33 17.45 -25.13
N TRP A 561 1.72 17.26 -26.31
CA TRP A 561 0.30 16.97 -26.45
C TRP A 561 -0.02 15.47 -26.37
N THR A 562 0.99 14.59 -26.40
CA THR A 562 0.83 13.13 -26.42
C THR A 562 0.18 12.62 -25.12
N PRO A 563 -0.96 11.90 -25.16
CA PRO A 563 -1.69 11.52 -23.94
C PRO A 563 -0.87 10.72 -22.92
N ILE A 564 0.08 9.90 -23.38
CA ILE A 564 0.92 9.03 -22.54
C ILE A 564 2.26 9.67 -22.12
N SER A 565 2.55 10.92 -22.49
CA SER A 565 3.85 11.55 -22.19
C SER A 565 4.11 11.64 -20.66
N PRO A 566 5.30 11.25 -20.15
CA PRO A 566 5.54 11.06 -18.71
C PRO A 566 5.32 12.28 -17.80
N TRP A 567 5.36 13.51 -18.33
CA TRP A 567 5.08 14.70 -17.52
C TRP A 567 3.63 14.79 -17.02
N ARG A 568 2.71 14.04 -17.65
CA ARG A 568 1.33 13.88 -17.22
C ARG A 568 1.13 12.90 -16.08
N TRP A 569 2.12 12.04 -15.84
CA TRP A 569 2.02 11.02 -14.81
C TRP A 569 2.12 11.68 -13.44
N TRP A 570 1.58 11.02 -12.41
CA TRP A 570 1.76 11.45 -11.02
C TRP A 570 3.25 11.63 -10.71
N ILE A 571 3.58 12.61 -9.87
CA ILE A 571 4.96 13.01 -9.63
C ILE A 571 5.83 11.84 -9.16
N HIS A 572 5.36 11.05 -8.19
CA HIS A 572 6.07 9.87 -7.69
C HIS A 572 6.35 8.86 -8.81
N MET A 573 5.36 8.53 -9.64
CA MET A 573 5.56 7.61 -10.75
C MET A 573 6.52 8.15 -11.80
N ARG A 574 6.47 9.45 -12.14
CA ARG A 574 7.43 10.01 -13.11
C ARG A 574 8.85 10.04 -12.55
N GLN A 575 9.03 10.38 -11.26
CA GLN A 575 10.36 10.46 -10.65
C GLN A 575 10.97 9.09 -10.35
N VAL A 576 10.17 8.03 -10.16
CA VAL A 576 10.69 6.65 -10.10
C VAL A 576 11.04 6.13 -11.51
N PHE A 577 10.16 6.34 -12.50
CA PHE A 577 10.36 5.80 -13.85
C PHE A 577 11.41 6.57 -14.67
N LEU A 578 11.79 7.78 -14.27
CA LEU A 578 12.86 8.58 -14.88
C LEU A 578 14.26 7.92 -14.75
N PRO A 579 14.83 7.77 -13.54
CA PRO A 579 16.12 7.09 -13.35
C PRO A 579 16.03 5.59 -13.66
N MET A 580 14.90 4.94 -13.35
CA MET A 580 14.68 3.53 -13.71
C MET A 580 14.81 3.30 -15.22
N GLY A 581 14.23 4.19 -16.05
CA GLY A 581 14.32 4.10 -17.50
C GLY A 581 15.72 4.41 -18.05
N PHE A 582 16.43 5.35 -17.44
CA PHE A 582 17.82 5.66 -17.77
C PHE A 582 18.75 4.45 -17.48
N ILE A 583 18.64 3.87 -16.28
CA ILE A 583 19.41 2.71 -15.84
C ILE A 583 19.07 1.46 -16.67
N TRP A 584 17.78 1.21 -16.92
CA TRP A 584 17.31 0.10 -17.76
C TRP A 584 17.80 0.23 -19.20
N SER A 585 17.86 1.45 -19.75
CA SER A 585 18.33 1.70 -21.13
C SER A 585 19.77 1.26 -21.33
N LYS A 586 20.65 1.63 -20.38
CA LYS A 586 22.06 1.22 -20.32
C LYS A 586 22.24 -0.25 -19.91
N ARG A 587 21.20 -0.89 -19.35
CA ARG A 587 21.22 -2.24 -18.75
C ARG A 587 22.38 -2.43 -17.77
N TRP A 588 22.63 -1.42 -16.93
CA TRP A 588 23.75 -1.45 -16.00
C TRP A 588 23.58 -2.59 -14.98
N VAL A 589 24.68 -3.26 -14.66
CA VAL A 589 24.75 -4.34 -13.67
C VAL A 589 25.95 -4.06 -12.79
N TYR A 590 25.84 -4.38 -11.49
CA TYR A 590 26.95 -4.29 -10.54
C TYR A 590 28.24 -4.90 -11.11
N PRO A 591 29.33 -4.14 -11.33
CA PRO A 591 30.49 -4.61 -12.10
C PRO A 591 31.25 -5.80 -11.51
N LYS A 592 30.97 -6.19 -10.26
CA LYS A 592 31.55 -7.36 -9.59
C LYS A 592 30.57 -8.53 -9.45
N ALA A 593 29.34 -8.45 -9.95
CA ALA A 593 28.29 -9.47 -9.73
C ALA A 593 28.72 -10.91 -10.07
N ASP A 594 29.58 -11.09 -11.09
CA ASP A 594 30.10 -12.41 -11.48
C ASP A 594 31.35 -12.86 -10.72
N THR A 595 32.03 -11.99 -9.98
CA THR A 595 33.21 -12.33 -9.14
C THR A 595 32.91 -12.32 -7.64
N ASP A 596 31.84 -11.65 -7.23
CA ASP A 596 31.38 -11.53 -5.85
C ASP A 596 30.79 -12.86 -5.33
N PRO A 597 31.35 -13.44 -4.24
CA PRO A 597 30.82 -14.67 -3.65
C PRO A 597 29.38 -14.56 -3.14
N LEU A 598 28.97 -13.39 -2.64
CA LEU A 598 27.65 -13.18 -2.06
C LEU A 598 26.57 -13.10 -3.14
N ILE A 599 26.84 -12.40 -4.24
CA ILE A 599 25.91 -12.35 -5.38
C ILE A 599 25.77 -13.75 -6.02
N ARG A 600 26.88 -14.50 -6.13
CA ARG A 600 26.85 -15.92 -6.54
C ARG A 600 26.02 -16.81 -5.59
N GLN A 601 26.05 -16.55 -4.28
CA GLN A 601 25.21 -17.23 -3.30
C GLN A 601 23.72 -16.86 -3.47
N LEU A 602 23.40 -15.58 -3.62
CA LEU A 602 22.02 -15.11 -3.86
C LEU A 602 21.39 -15.74 -5.13
N ARG A 603 22.19 -15.97 -6.19
CA ARG A 603 21.77 -16.71 -7.39
C ARG A 603 21.36 -18.18 -7.13
N GLN A 604 21.72 -18.76 -5.98
CA GLN A 604 21.29 -20.10 -5.54
C GLN A 604 20.25 -20.07 -4.41
N GLU A 605 20.04 -18.91 -3.76
CA GLU A 605 19.18 -18.76 -2.58
C GLU A 605 17.79 -18.17 -2.89
N LEU A 606 17.62 -17.42 -3.98
CA LEU A 606 16.36 -16.73 -4.29
C LEU A 606 15.43 -17.50 -5.25
N PHE A 607 15.87 -18.64 -5.78
CA PHE A 607 15.21 -19.33 -6.90
C PHE A 607 14.91 -20.80 -6.60
N THR A 608 13.77 -21.26 -7.10
CA THR A 608 13.27 -22.64 -7.00
C THR A 608 13.81 -23.57 -8.11
N GLN A 609 14.63 -23.04 -9.01
CA GLN A 609 15.30 -23.76 -10.10
C GLN A 609 16.75 -23.26 -10.29
N PRO A 610 17.67 -24.06 -10.87
CA PRO A 610 19.06 -23.64 -11.09
C PRO A 610 19.16 -22.37 -11.94
N HIS A 611 20.10 -21.48 -11.59
CA HIS A 611 20.23 -20.14 -12.19
C HIS A 611 20.45 -20.17 -13.71
N ASP A 612 21.33 -21.05 -14.17
CA ASP A 612 21.70 -21.19 -15.58
C ASP A 612 20.54 -21.74 -16.45
N ASP A 613 19.58 -22.44 -15.85
CA ASP A 613 18.38 -23.00 -16.51
C ASP A 613 17.23 -21.99 -16.62
N ILE A 614 17.37 -20.76 -16.09
CA ILE A 614 16.28 -19.78 -16.06
C ILE A 614 16.09 -19.14 -17.45
N ALA A 615 14.95 -19.45 -18.08
CA ALA A 615 14.49 -18.80 -19.31
C ALA A 615 13.91 -17.39 -19.03
N TRP A 616 14.76 -16.46 -18.58
CA TRP A 616 14.42 -15.13 -18.03
C TRP A 616 13.28 -14.39 -18.73
N ALA A 617 13.31 -14.27 -20.05
CA ALA A 617 12.29 -13.58 -20.83
C ALA A 617 10.84 -14.14 -20.67
N ARG A 618 10.67 -15.40 -20.21
CA ARG A 618 9.36 -15.99 -19.91
C ARG A 618 8.75 -15.45 -18.62
N TYR A 619 9.57 -15.14 -17.62
CA TYR A 619 9.12 -14.70 -16.29
C TYR A 619 8.81 -13.19 -16.21
N ARG A 620 8.95 -12.46 -17.32
CA ARG A 620 8.68 -11.01 -17.40
C ARG A 620 7.30 -10.59 -16.89
N ASN A 621 6.29 -11.43 -17.12
CA ASN A 621 4.91 -11.22 -16.65
C ASN A 621 4.45 -12.26 -15.61
N ALA A 622 5.36 -13.05 -15.05
CA ALA A 622 5.04 -13.95 -13.92
C ALA A 622 5.02 -13.15 -12.62
N ILE A 623 3.87 -13.05 -11.96
CA ILE A 623 3.68 -12.32 -10.70
C ILE A 623 3.01 -13.28 -9.71
N SER A 624 3.38 -13.23 -8.43
CA SER A 624 2.70 -13.99 -7.38
C SER A 624 1.31 -13.41 -7.12
N PRO A 625 0.27 -14.23 -6.89
CA PRO A 625 -1.04 -13.73 -6.44
C PRO A 625 -0.97 -12.90 -5.16
N ALA A 626 0.07 -13.07 -4.34
CA ALA A 626 0.33 -12.25 -3.13
C ALA A 626 0.88 -10.84 -3.42
N ASP A 627 1.27 -10.54 -4.67
CA ASP A 627 1.81 -9.23 -5.09
C ASP A 627 0.95 -8.56 -6.19
N ASP A 628 0.07 -9.28 -6.89
CA ASP A 628 -0.68 -8.78 -8.07
C ASP A 628 -1.96 -8.00 -7.69
N TYR A 629 -1.85 -7.01 -6.79
CA TYR A 629 -2.97 -6.17 -6.31
C TYR A 629 -3.70 -5.42 -7.44
N ASN A 630 -2.94 -4.90 -8.40
CA ASN A 630 -3.43 -4.23 -9.61
C ASN A 630 -2.81 -4.92 -10.84
N PRO A 631 -3.41 -6.02 -11.34
CA PRO A 631 -2.89 -6.78 -12.46
C PRO A 631 -2.71 -5.94 -13.72
N LYS A 632 -1.57 -6.09 -14.41
CA LYS A 632 -1.26 -5.33 -15.64
C LYS A 632 -2.38 -5.50 -16.66
N SER A 633 -2.93 -4.39 -17.13
CA SER A 633 -4.01 -4.44 -18.12
C SER A 633 -3.60 -5.19 -19.39
N TRP A 634 -4.57 -5.77 -20.10
CA TRP A 634 -4.32 -6.39 -21.41
C TRP A 634 -3.67 -5.41 -22.40
N PHE A 635 -3.94 -4.11 -22.24
CA PHE A 635 -3.42 -3.04 -23.10
C PHE A 635 -1.94 -2.74 -22.79
N LEU A 636 -1.54 -2.67 -21.52
CA LEU A 636 -0.14 -2.59 -21.12
C LEU A 636 0.62 -3.84 -21.55
N ASN A 637 0.05 -5.02 -21.38
CA ASN A 637 0.67 -6.27 -21.84
C ASN A 637 0.86 -6.26 -23.36
N LEU A 638 -0.10 -5.79 -24.15
CA LEU A 638 0.03 -5.60 -25.60
C LEU A 638 1.16 -4.60 -25.96
N ILE A 639 1.28 -3.49 -25.22
CA ILE A 639 2.38 -2.54 -25.38
C ILE A 639 3.73 -3.20 -25.06
N ASN A 640 3.82 -3.98 -23.98
CA ASN A 640 5.06 -4.68 -23.61
C ASN A 640 5.44 -5.74 -24.65
N TYR A 641 4.47 -6.47 -25.23
CA TYR A 641 4.74 -7.36 -26.37
C TYR A 641 5.23 -6.59 -27.61
N PHE A 642 4.63 -5.44 -27.95
CA PHE A 642 5.13 -4.58 -29.03
C PHE A 642 6.54 -4.07 -28.75
N LEU A 643 6.82 -3.64 -27.52
CA LEU A 643 8.13 -3.12 -27.12
C LEU A 643 9.22 -4.20 -27.23
N VAL A 644 8.94 -5.41 -26.75
CA VAL A 644 9.87 -6.55 -26.78
C VAL A 644 10.07 -7.11 -28.19
N LEU A 645 9.01 -7.29 -28.97
CA LEU A 645 9.05 -8.03 -30.24
C LEU A 645 9.28 -7.13 -31.47
N ILE A 646 9.00 -5.83 -31.37
CA ILE A 646 9.03 -4.91 -32.53
C ILE A 646 9.87 -3.67 -32.25
N TRP A 647 9.67 -2.97 -31.12
CA TRP A 647 10.41 -1.72 -30.85
C TRP A 647 11.90 -1.98 -30.62
N ILE A 648 12.24 -2.77 -29.60
CA ILE A 648 13.64 -3.04 -29.20
C ILE A 648 14.46 -3.67 -30.35
N PRO A 649 13.96 -4.67 -31.12
CA PRO A 649 14.76 -5.31 -32.15
C PRO A 649 14.88 -4.53 -33.47
N TYR A 650 13.92 -3.64 -33.80
CA TYR A 650 13.82 -3.07 -35.16
C TYR A 650 13.62 -1.55 -35.25
N LEU A 651 13.16 -0.88 -34.19
CA LEU A 651 12.81 0.56 -34.22
C LEU A 651 13.59 1.41 -33.20
N ARG A 652 14.22 0.79 -32.19
CA ARG A 652 15.01 1.43 -31.14
C ARG A 652 16.41 1.82 -31.64
N PHE A 653 16.48 2.77 -32.58
CA PHE A 653 17.73 3.22 -33.19
C PHE A 653 18.66 3.92 -32.18
N HIS A 654 19.98 3.66 -32.27
CA HIS A 654 20.99 4.18 -31.33
C HIS A 654 20.91 5.70 -31.10
N TRP A 655 20.79 6.49 -32.16
CA TRP A 655 20.68 7.96 -32.07
C TRP A 655 19.45 8.43 -31.28
N LEU A 656 18.36 7.64 -31.27
CA LEU A 656 17.14 7.92 -30.51
C LEU A 656 17.34 7.54 -29.04
N VAL A 657 17.99 6.40 -28.77
CA VAL A 657 18.38 5.97 -27.42
C VAL A 657 19.27 7.03 -26.77
N GLU A 658 20.37 7.43 -27.42
CA GLU A 658 21.26 8.47 -26.88
C GLU A 658 20.53 9.80 -26.61
N ARG A 659 19.63 10.21 -27.52
CA ARG A 659 18.84 11.44 -27.35
C ARG A 659 17.91 11.33 -26.14
N ALA A 660 17.33 10.15 -25.93
CA ALA A 660 16.45 9.87 -24.80
C ALA A 660 17.21 9.80 -23.48
N GLU A 661 18.38 9.15 -23.47
CA GLU A 661 19.26 9.11 -22.29
C GLU A 661 19.77 10.51 -21.93
N ARG A 662 20.31 11.28 -22.88
CA ARG A 662 20.75 12.67 -22.63
C ARG A 662 19.64 13.57 -22.09
N TRP A 663 18.40 13.37 -22.55
CA TRP A 663 17.25 14.15 -22.05
C TRP A 663 16.76 13.67 -20.68
N SER A 664 16.70 12.35 -20.45
CA SER A 664 16.37 11.78 -19.14
C SER A 664 17.40 12.19 -18.09
N TRP A 665 18.69 12.12 -18.43
CA TRP A 665 19.79 12.62 -17.61
C TRP A 665 19.64 14.11 -17.29
N LYS A 666 19.25 14.94 -18.27
CA LYS A 666 19.03 16.36 -18.01
C LYS A 666 17.88 16.62 -17.03
N LEU A 667 16.83 15.80 -17.06
CA LEU A 667 15.73 15.85 -16.09
C LEU A 667 16.17 15.39 -14.70
N ILE A 668 17.02 14.35 -14.59
CA ILE A 668 17.63 13.91 -13.31
C ILE A 668 18.46 15.05 -12.70
N GLN A 669 19.36 15.66 -13.48
CA GLN A 669 20.12 16.85 -13.03
C GLN A 669 19.23 18.03 -12.62
N MET A 670 18.02 18.16 -13.17
CA MET A 670 17.06 19.17 -12.76
C MET A 670 16.27 18.77 -11.51
N GLU A 671 16.14 17.48 -11.21
CA GLU A 671 15.54 17.00 -9.97
C GLU A 671 16.49 17.19 -8.79
N ASP A 672 17.70 16.64 -8.89
CA ASP A 672 18.79 16.76 -7.92
C ASP A 672 19.05 18.24 -7.55
N ALA A 673 19.07 19.14 -8.53
CA ALA A 673 19.26 20.58 -8.32
C ALA A 673 18.04 21.30 -7.73
N ASN A 674 16.84 20.70 -7.79
CA ASN A 674 15.64 21.22 -7.13
C ASN A 674 15.52 20.77 -5.67
N SER A 675 16.10 19.61 -5.34
CA SER A 675 15.99 18.93 -4.05
C SER A 675 17.27 19.02 -3.18
N ASP A 676 18.36 19.60 -3.72
CA ASP A 676 19.72 19.44 -3.18
C ASP A 676 20.02 17.97 -2.83
N TYR A 677 19.74 17.11 -3.83
CA TYR A 677 19.95 15.67 -3.84
C TYR A 677 19.21 14.87 -2.75
N ALA A 678 18.22 15.47 -2.07
CA ALA A 678 17.31 14.75 -1.16
C ALA A 678 16.06 14.17 -1.86
N ASP A 679 15.82 14.60 -3.10
CA ASP A 679 14.74 14.20 -4.00
C ASP A 679 13.31 14.20 -3.40
N LEU A 680 12.41 13.43 -4.01
CA LEU A 680 11.03 13.30 -3.58
C LEU A 680 10.88 12.25 -2.48
N ALA A 681 11.51 11.08 -2.64
CA ALA A 681 11.35 9.94 -1.74
C ALA A 681 12.54 8.96 -1.85
N PRO A 682 12.79 8.12 -0.83
CA PRO A 682 13.81 7.07 -0.87
C PRO A 682 13.50 5.90 -1.81
N VAL A 683 12.48 6.03 -2.67
CA VAL A 683 12.32 5.17 -3.86
C VAL A 683 13.17 5.69 -5.01
N ASN A 684 13.14 7.00 -5.29
CA ASN A 684 13.85 7.58 -6.43
C ASN A 684 15.26 8.07 -6.05
N ALA A 685 15.48 8.60 -4.83
CA ALA A 685 16.81 9.04 -4.37
C ALA A 685 17.92 7.98 -4.59
N PRO A 686 17.78 6.70 -4.17
CA PRO A 686 18.80 5.69 -4.44
C PRO A 686 18.93 5.34 -5.93
N MET A 687 17.94 5.65 -6.78
CA MET A 687 18.03 5.47 -8.24
C MET A 687 18.69 6.69 -8.93
N ASN A 688 18.44 7.92 -8.47
CA ASN A 688 19.15 9.12 -8.93
C ASN A 688 20.64 9.03 -8.55
N MET A 689 20.96 8.63 -7.32
CA MET A 689 22.34 8.34 -6.89
C MET A 689 23.05 7.35 -7.83
N LEU A 690 22.35 6.28 -8.26
CA LEU A 690 22.89 5.33 -9.23
C LEU A 690 23.04 5.92 -10.63
N ALA A 691 22.07 6.71 -11.11
CA ALA A 691 22.19 7.39 -12.40
C ALA A 691 23.42 8.32 -12.43
N CYS A 692 23.64 9.08 -11.35
CA CYS A 692 24.82 9.93 -11.16
C CYS A 692 26.12 9.12 -11.08
N TYR A 693 26.13 7.98 -10.36
CA TYR A 693 27.28 7.07 -10.30
C TYR A 693 27.62 6.48 -11.67
N ILE A 694 26.62 6.19 -12.51
CA ILE A 694 26.77 5.55 -13.82
C ILE A 694 27.26 6.56 -14.88
N GLU A 695 26.80 7.82 -14.84
CA GLU A 695 27.11 8.83 -15.87
C GLU A 695 28.29 9.75 -15.47
N GLU A 696 28.43 10.11 -14.20
CA GLU A 696 29.50 11.02 -13.70
C GLU A 696 30.62 10.29 -12.92
N GLY A 697 30.37 9.07 -12.45
CA GLY A 697 31.35 8.23 -11.73
C GLY A 697 31.35 8.38 -10.20
N PRO A 698 32.05 7.49 -9.47
CA PRO A 698 32.01 7.42 -8.00
C PRO A 698 32.47 8.69 -7.29
N GLU A 699 33.43 9.41 -7.88
CA GLU A 699 34.02 10.63 -7.30
C GLU A 699 33.31 11.93 -7.70
N ALA A 700 32.13 11.83 -8.31
CA ALA A 700 31.30 12.98 -8.64
C ALA A 700 30.77 13.69 -7.38
N TYR A 701 30.54 15.00 -7.48
CA TYR A 701 29.91 15.77 -6.41
C TYR A 701 28.48 15.27 -6.14
N SER A 702 27.72 14.96 -7.19
CA SER A 702 26.37 14.41 -7.14
C SER A 702 26.28 13.12 -6.31
N VAL A 703 27.17 12.16 -6.54
CA VAL A 703 27.21 10.89 -5.81
C VAL A 703 27.54 11.09 -4.33
N ARG A 704 28.52 11.94 -4.00
CA ARG A 704 28.80 12.30 -2.60
C ARG A 704 27.61 12.98 -1.94
N ARG A 705 26.97 13.93 -2.63
CA ARG A 705 25.84 14.69 -2.09
C ARG A 705 24.61 13.82 -1.86
N HIS A 706 24.31 12.88 -2.77
CA HIS A 706 23.33 11.80 -2.52
C HIS A 706 23.71 10.95 -1.28
N ARG A 707 24.97 10.53 -1.13
CA ARG A 707 25.42 9.73 0.04
C ARG A 707 25.34 10.50 1.37
N GLU A 708 25.47 11.83 1.33
CA GLU A 708 25.24 12.74 2.48
C GLU A 708 23.75 12.89 2.82
N ARG A 709 22.85 12.81 1.83
CA ARG A 709 21.39 12.93 1.99
C ARG A 709 20.70 11.61 2.38
N ILE A 710 21.25 10.45 2.00
CA ILE A 710 20.68 9.11 2.33
C ILE A 710 20.31 8.94 3.84
N PRO A 711 21.11 9.38 4.83
CA PRO A 711 20.77 9.28 6.24
C PRO A 711 19.52 10.05 6.68
N GLU A 712 18.99 10.98 5.88
CA GLU A 712 17.76 11.72 6.20
C GLU A 712 16.49 10.86 6.09
N PHE A 713 16.59 9.75 5.36
CA PHE A 713 15.54 8.75 5.29
C PHE A 713 15.64 7.73 6.43
N LEU A 714 16.76 7.66 7.13
CA LEU A 714 17.03 6.61 8.13
C LEU A 714 16.61 7.07 9.52
N TRP A 715 15.64 6.37 10.09
CA TRP A 715 15.09 6.69 11.41
C TRP A 715 15.29 5.54 12.39
N LEU A 716 15.92 5.81 13.53
CA LEU A 716 16.07 4.85 14.60
C LEU A 716 14.91 4.93 15.59
N GLY A 717 14.05 3.92 15.57
CA GLY A 717 12.99 3.72 16.55
C GLY A 717 13.35 2.64 17.57
N LYS A 718 12.46 2.44 18.55
CA LYS A 718 12.56 1.37 19.57
C LYS A 718 12.86 -0.03 18.98
N ASP A 719 12.33 -0.34 17.79
CA ASP A 719 12.44 -1.65 17.14
C ASP A 719 13.64 -1.78 16.17
N GLY A 720 14.35 -0.69 15.89
CA GLY A 720 15.54 -0.66 15.03
C GLY A 720 15.53 0.54 14.07
N MET A 721 16.49 0.55 13.15
CA MET A 721 16.63 1.59 12.13
C MET A 721 15.85 1.23 10.86
N MET A 722 14.84 2.04 10.55
CA MET A 722 13.98 1.90 9.38
C MET A 722 14.28 2.97 8.33
N CYS A 723 13.65 2.84 7.16
CA CYS A 723 13.60 3.90 6.15
C CYS A 723 12.19 4.52 6.12
N CYS A 724 12.12 5.84 6.28
CA CYS A 724 10.87 6.61 6.22
C CYS A 724 10.37 6.76 4.77
N GLY A 725 9.08 7.00 4.54
CA GLY A 725 8.53 7.20 3.18
C GLY A 725 8.97 8.49 2.46
N THR A 726 9.53 9.43 3.21
CA THR A 726 10.12 10.72 2.82
C THR A 726 11.24 11.05 3.82
N ASN A 727 11.98 12.15 3.67
CA ASN A 727 12.93 12.62 4.71
C ASN A 727 12.21 13.27 5.93
N GLY A 728 11.15 12.61 6.42
CA GLY A 728 10.26 13.04 7.50
C GLY A 728 8.99 13.75 7.04
N VAL A 729 8.24 14.33 8.00
CA VAL A 729 6.90 14.95 7.82
C VAL A 729 6.78 16.29 8.57
N GLN A 730 7.90 17.00 8.71
CA GLN A 730 8.12 18.02 9.74
C GLN A 730 7.12 19.20 9.63
N ASN A 731 6.84 19.69 8.42
CA ASN A 731 5.84 20.73 8.18
C ASN A 731 4.42 20.26 8.51
N TRP A 732 4.07 19.03 8.11
CA TRP A 732 2.75 18.43 8.29
C TRP A 732 2.38 18.31 9.77
N ASP A 733 3.20 17.62 10.56
CA ASP A 733 2.95 17.42 12.00
C ASP A 733 2.99 18.75 12.77
N THR A 734 3.88 19.68 12.40
CA THR A 734 3.98 21.00 13.05
C THR A 734 2.75 21.87 12.78
N ALA A 735 2.24 21.87 11.54
CA ALA A 735 1.02 22.58 11.18
C ALA A 735 -0.22 22.03 11.91
N PHE A 736 -0.32 20.70 12.05
CA PHE A 736 -1.42 20.10 12.82
C PHE A 736 -1.27 20.27 14.35
N ALA A 737 -0.05 20.22 14.89
CA ALA A 737 0.21 20.48 16.31
C ALA A 737 -0.24 21.90 16.73
N ILE A 738 0.09 22.92 15.92
CA ILE A 738 -0.39 24.29 16.11
C ILE A 738 -1.92 24.35 16.11
N GLN A 739 -2.56 23.72 15.13
CA GLN A 739 -4.02 23.75 14.98
C GLN A 739 -4.74 23.06 16.13
N ALA A 740 -4.27 21.89 16.57
CA ALA A 740 -4.82 21.17 17.72
C ALA A 740 -4.78 22.04 18.99
N MET A 741 -3.63 22.64 19.30
CA MET A 741 -3.47 23.53 20.46
C MET A 741 -4.31 24.82 20.34
N TYR A 742 -4.46 25.38 19.13
CA TYR A 742 -5.32 26.54 18.89
C TYR A 742 -6.81 26.22 19.06
N GLU A 743 -7.31 25.15 18.44
CA GLU A 743 -8.72 24.74 18.48
C GLU A 743 -9.21 24.42 19.89
N ILE A 744 -8.35 23.90 20.77
CA ILE A 744 -8.69 23.71 22.20
C ILE A 744 -8.53 24.99 23.04
N GLY A 745 -8.02 26.09 22.47
CA GLY A 745 -7.84 27.38 23.15
C GLY A 745 -6.58 27.46 24.02
N PHE A 746 -5.56 26.65 23.73
CA PHE A 746 -4.30 26.66 24.46
C PHE A 746 -3.30 27.66 23.90
N ALA A 747 -3.53 28.18 22.69
CA ALA A 747 -2.72 29.25 22.11
C ALA A 747 -2.76 30.58 22.88
N THR A 748 -3.72 30.78 23.79
CA THR A 748 -3.80 31.94 24.70
C THR A 748 -3.22 31.67 26.10
N ARG A 749 -2.64 30.49 26.36
CA ARG A 749 -2.10 30.10 27.66
C ARG A 749 -0.58 30.37 27.72
N PRO A 750 -0.08 31.22 28.64
CA PRO A 750 1.33 31.62 28.68
C PRO A 750 2.33 30.47 28.72
N GLU A 751 1.99 29.33 29.33
CA GLU A 751 2.87 28.17 29.42
C GLU A 751 3.20 27.52 28.06
N TYR A 752 2.42 27.80 27.01
CA TYR A 752 2.61 27.25 25.66
C TYR A 752 3.08 28.28 24.62
N ASN A 753 3.17 29.57 24.98
CA ASN A 753 3.56 30.65 24.05
C ASN A 753 4.91 30.35 23.36
N GLN A 754 5.92 29.90 24.11
CA GLN A 754 7.25 29.62 23.55
C GLN A 754 7.26 28.42 22.58
N THR A 755 6.44 27.39 22.85
CA THR A 755 6.29 26.22 21.98
C THR A 755 5.60 26.59 20.67
N LEU A 756 4.52 27.37 20.74
CA LEU A 756 3.78 27.80 19.54
C LEU A 756 4.52 28.85 18.73
N LEU A 757 5.27 29.75 19.39
CA LEU A 757 6.17 30.69 18.70
C LEU A 757 7.22 29.92 17.89
N LYS A 758 7.92 28.96 18.50
CA LYS A 758 8.89 28.12 17.80
C LYS A 758 8.27 27.32 16.64
N ALA A 759 7.05 26.83 16.81
CA ALA A 759 6.37 26.07 15.77
C ALA A 759 6.04 26.95 14.54
N VAL A 760 5.71 28.23 14.70
CA VAL A 760 5.50 29.16 13.56
C VAL A 760 6.81 29.76 13.03
N GLU A 761 7.84 29.93 13.86
CA GLU A 761 9.22 30.24 13.42
C GLU A 761 9.78 29.12 12.53
N PHE A 762 9.50 27.84 12.84
CA PHE A 762 9.82 26.72 11.96
C PHE A 762 9.08 26.83 10.62
N LEU A 763 7.76 27.06 10.62
CA LEU A 763 7.00 27.21 9.36
C LEU A 763 7.44 28.43 8.53
N GLU A 764 7.97 29.50 9.15
CA GLU A 764 8.61 30.62 8.45
C GLU A 764 9.83 30.15 7.66
N ASP A 765 10.76 29.48 8.34
CA ASP A 765 12.04 29.00 7.79
C ASP A 765 11.84 28.03 6.60
N GLN A 766 10.82 27.17 6.72
CA GLN A 766 10.54 26.09 5.77
C GLN A 766 9.77 26.52 4.51
N GLN A 767 9.23 27.74 4.43
CA GLN A 767 8.52 28.20 3.23
C GLN A 767 9.50 28.40 2.07
N PHE A 768 9.17 27.89 0.87
CA PHE A 768 10.04 28.10 -0.30
C PHE A 768 10.03 29.58 -0.73
N LEU A 769 11.21 30.21 -0.84
CA LEU A 769 11.35 31.62 -1.29
C LEU A 769 11.70 31.72 -2.78
N GLU A 770 11.97 30.57 -3.40
CA GLU A 770 12.47 30.37 -4.74
C GLU A 770 11.53 29.48 -5.57
N HIS A 771 11.45 29.73 -6.88
CA HIS A 771 10.78 28.81 -7.82
C HIS A 771 11.70 27.63 -8.15
N PRO A 772 11.18 26.55 -8.79
CA PRO A 772 12.01 25.46 -9.25
C PRO A 772 13.10 25.90 -10.25
N VAL A 773 14.19 25.13 -10.33
CA VAL A 773 15.27 25.33 -11.30
C VAL A 773 14.72 25.39 -12.72
N GLY A 774 15.10 26.43 -13.45
CA GLY A 774 14.59 26.75 -14.79
C GLY A 774 13.41 27.74 -14.80
N TYR A 775 12.73 28.00 -13.67
CA TYR A 775 11.45 28.72 -13.62
C TYR A 775 11.49 30.10 -12.92
N PRO A 776 12.42 31.02 -13.25
CA PRO A 776 12.60 32.26 -12.49
C PRO A 776 11.40 33.22 -12.58
N ASN A 777 10.69 33.24 -13.72
CA ASN A 777 9.63 34.21 -14.03
C ASN A 777 8.25 33.52 -14.10
N SER A 778 7.76 33.09 -12.94
CA SER A 778 6.47 32.39 -12.83
C SER A 778 5.25 33.30 -13.06
N PRO A 779 4.23 32.84 -13.81
CA PRO A 779 2.92 33.49 -13.87
C PRO A 779 1.96 33.06 -12.73
N VAL A 780 2.44 32.46 -11.64
CA VAL A 780 1.57 32.13 -10.49
C VAL A 780 1.06 33.38 -9.78
N PHE A 781 1.85 34.46 -9.77
CA PHE A 781 1.46 35.74 -9.18
C PHE A 781 0.83 36.72 -10.19
N SER A 782 0.49 36.27 -11.41
CA SER A 782 -0.25 37.11 -12.36
C SER A 782 -1.72 37.29 -11.93
N ASP A 783 -2.49 38.09 -12.67
CA ASP A 783 -3.92 38.22 -12.49
C ASP A 783 -4.67 37.87 -13.79
N PRO A 784 -5.42 36.75 -13.83
CA PRO A 784 -5.52 35.69 -12.81
C PRO A 784 -4.22 34.89 -12.63
N PRO A 785 -4.06 34.12 -11.53
CA PRO A 785 -2.88 33.31 -11.28
C PRO A 785 -2.85 32.06 -12.20
N THR A 786 -1.69 31.64 -12.71
CA THR A 786 -1.58 30.42 -13.54
C THR A 786 -0.30 29.61 -13.31
N ALA A 787 -0.39 28.29 -13.40
CA ALA A 787 0.74 27.36 -13.23
C ALA A 787 1.05 26.59 -14.54
N LYS A 788 1.33 27.31 -15.64
CA LYS A 788 1.75 26.70 -16.90
C LYS A 788 3.19 26.17 -16.81
N THR A 789 3.37 24.86 -16.78
CA THR A 789 4.68 24.19 -16.84
C THR A 789 4.97 23.65 -18.25
N SER A 790 6.24 23.29 -18.52
CA SER A 790 6.74 22.86 -19.84
C SER A 790 8.12 22.17 -19.72
N PRO A 791 8.67 21.55 -20.80
CA PRO A 791 9.86 20.70 -20.72
C PRO A 791 11.12 21.40 -20.23
N GLU A 792 11.35 22.64 -20.68
CA GLU A 792 12.46 23.50 -20.26
C GLU A 792 12.43 23.89 -18.76
N HIS A 793 11.34 23.54 -18.07
CA HIS A 793 11.10 23.82 -16.66
C HIS A 793 11.02 22.53 -15.80
N GLY A 794 11.46 21.38 -16.34
CA GLY A 794 11.47 20.10 -15.62
C GLY A 794 10.08 19.57 -15.24
N TYR A 795 9.03 20.17 -15.80
CA TYR A 795 7.62 19.90 -15.49
C TYR A 795 7.21 20.04 -14.02
N ARG A 796 8.05 20.60 -13.12
CA ARG A 796 7.68 20.83 -11.71
C ARG A 796 6.51 21.81 -11.64
N HIS A 797 5.63 21.65 -10.65
CA HIS A 797 4.70 22.71 -10.25
C HIS A 797 5.43 23.85 -9.53
N VAL A 798 4.79 25.02 -9.49
CA VAL A 798 5.31 26.22 -8.83
C VAL A 798 5.39 26.06 -7.31
N ARG A 799 6.50 26.52 -6.70
CA ARG A 799 6.75 26.37 -5.26
C ARG A 799 6.95 27.63 -4.43
N LYS A 800 7.34 28.77 -5.01
CA LYS A 800 7.56 29.99 -4.21
C LYS A 800 6.29 30.39 -3.43
N GLY A 801 6.41 30.55 -2.12
CA GLY A 801 5.30 30.80 -1.20
C GLY A 801 4.56 29.55 -0.71
N ALA A 802 4.92 28.36 -1.18
CA ALA A 802 4.32 27.10 -0.78
C ALA A 802 5.10 26.41 0.35
N TRP A 803 4.56 25.29 0.84
CA TRP A 803 5.26 24.35 1.72
C TRP A 803 5.23 22.93 1.14
N GLY A 804 6.25 22.15 1.50
CA GLY A 804 6.29 20.71 1.31
C GLY A 804 5.79 19.95 2.53
N PHE A 805 5.62 18.64 2.38
CA PHE A 805 5.16 17.73 3.42
C PHE A 805 6.20 17.50 4.53
N SER A 806 7.47 17.36 4.13
CA SER A 806 8.62 17.16 5.00
C SER A 806 9.23 18.50 5.44
N ASN A 807 10.29 18.94 4.76
CA ASN A 807 11.09 20.13 4.98
C ASN A 807 11.33 20.88 3.65
N ARG A 808 12.03 22.01 3.72
CA ARG A 808 12.32 22.88 2.56
C ARG A 808 13.30 22.25 1.57
N VAL A 809 14.14 21.32 2.01
CA VAL A 809 15.15 20.66 1.16
C VAL A 809 14.48 19.78 0.11
N GLN A 810 13.49 18.96 0.49
CA GLN A 810 12.71 18.13 -0.44
C GLN A 810 12.12 18.95 -1.60
N GLY A 811 11.81 20.23 -1.36
CA GLY A 811 11.60 21.20 -2.44
C GLY A 811 10.27 21.06 -3.19
N TYR A 812 9.34 20.24 -2.72
CA TYR A 812 8.07 19.93 -3.38
C TYR A 812 6.90 20.74 -2.81
N THR A 813 6.09 21.33 -3.68
CA THR A 813 4.76 21.85 -3.32
C THR A 813 3.82 20.68 -3.04
N VAL A 814 3.02 20.78 -1.98
CA VAL A 814 1.81 19.96 -1.79
C VAL A 814 0.64 20.87 -1.39
N SER A 815 -0.55 20.62 -1.92
CA SER A 815 -1.72 21.50 -1.78
C SER A 815 -2.20 21.60 -0.33
N ASP A 816 -2.39 20.46 0.32
CA ASP A 816 -2.75 20.34 1.73
C ASP A 816 -1.64 20.89 2.63
N CYS A 817 -0.38 20.49 2.47
CA CYS A 817 0.72 20.95 3.31
C CYS A 817 0.88 22.48 3.25
N THR A 818 0.72 23.07 2.06
CA THR A 818 0.68 24.53 1.89
C THR A 818 -0.54 25.16 2.56
N ALA A 819 -1.70 24.51 2.50
CA ALA A 819 -2.93 25.00 3.12
C ALA A 819 -2.90 24.89 4.65
N GLU A 820 -2.47 23.77 5.21
CA GLU A 820 -2.36 23.52 6.64
C GLU A 820 -1.30 24.42 7.28
N ALA A 821 -0.12 24.58 6.65
CA ALA A 821 0.92 25.51 7.14
C ALA A 821 0.47 26.99 7.08
N LEU A 822 -0.19 27.41 6.00
CA LEU A 822 -0.80 28.75 5.89
C LEU A 822 -1.86 28.96 6.97
N LYS A 823 -2.74 27.98 7.20
CA LYS A 823 -3.81 28.00 8.20
C LYS A 823 -3.26 28.07 9.63
N ALA A 824 -2.29 27.24 9.97
CA ALA A 824 -1.58 27.28 11.24
C ALA A 824 -0.91 28.65 11.49
N THR A 825 -0.24 29.20 10.48
CA THR A 825 0.41 30.52 10.57
C THR A 825 -0.61 31.64 10.81
N ILE A 826 -1.68 31.73 10.00
CA ILE A 826 -2.70 32.77 10.21
C ILE A 826 -3.52 32.56 11.49
N MET A 827 -3.60 31.33 12.02
CA MET A 827 -4.23 31.07 13.32
C MET A 827 -3.45 31.72 14.46
N LEU A 828 -2.12 31.57 14.51
CA LEU A 828 -1.30 32.18 15.56
C LEU A 828 -1.07 33.68 15.32
N GLN A 829 -0.64 34.08 14.12
CA GLN A 829 -0.25 35.47 13.85
C GLN A 829 -1.39 36.48 13.92
N THR A 830 -2.66 36.06 13.83
CA THR A 830 -3.83 36.95 14.01
C THR A 830 -4.61 36.68 15.29
N LEU A 831 -4.06 35.93 16.24
CA LEU A 831 -4.65 35.77 17.56
C LEU A 831 -4.39 37.04 18.37
N GLY A 832 -5.45 37.74 18.79
CA GLY A 832 -5.33 38.92 19.65
C GLY A 832 -4.76 38.58 21.03
N ASP A 833 -4.00 39.49 21.63
CA ASP A 833 -3.54 39.36 23.01
C ASP A 833 -4.74 39.48 23.98
N PRO A 834 -5.01 38.47 24.84
CA PRO A 834 -6.09 38.54 25.84
C PRO A 834 -5.99 39.74 26.80
N ASN A 835 -4.81 40.34 26.93
CA ASN A 835 -4.52 41.47 27.82
C ASN A 835 -4.54 42.82 27.10
N ASP A 836 -4.43 42.84 25.76
CA ASP A 836 -4.39 44.05 24.94
C ASP A 836 -4.98 43.80 23.54
N SER A 837 -6.26 44.16 23.37
CA SER A 837 -6.98 43.97 22.11
C SER A 837 -6.48 44.84 20.95
N SER A 838 -5.47 45.70 21.15
CA SER A 838 -4.77 46.40 20.07
C SER A 838 -3.59 45.62 19.48
N LYS A 839 -3.21 44.48 20.09
CA LYS A 839 -2.04 43.67 19.70
C LYS A 839 -2.40 42.23 19.33
N THR A 840 -1.50 41.58 18.59
CA THR A 840 -1.48 40.13 18.43
C THR A 840 -0.61 39.49 19.50
N LEU A 841 -1.01 38.32 20.01
CA LEU A 841 -0.26 37.56 21.02
C LEU A 841 1.06 37.00 20.47
N PHE A 842 1.08 36.71 19.17
CA PHE A 842 2.26 36.25 18.44
C PHE A 842 2.74 37.31 17.44
N PRO A 843 4.06 37.43 17.22
CA PRO A 843 4.63 38.28 16.18
C PRO A 843 4.30 37.73 14.78
N ALA A 844 4.19 38.62 13.80
CA ALA A 844 3.99 38.26 12.40
C ALA A 844 5.30 37.83 11.73
N VAL A 845 5.83 36.66 12.09
CA VAL A 845 7.12 36.13 11.58
C VAL A 845 7.09 35.91 10.07
N ILE A 846 5.95 35.49 9.50
CA ILE A 846 5.70 35.45 8.06
C ILE A 846 4.97 36.73 7.63
N PRO A 847 5.58 37.61 6.81
CA PRO A 847 4.95 38.81 6.28
C PRO A 847 3.73 38.52 5.40
N GLU A 848 2.74 39.43 5.41
CA GLU A 848 1.49 39.32 4.64
C GLU A 848 1.69 38.97 3.16
N GLN A 849 2.72 39.52 2.51
CA GLN A 849 3.00 39.23 1.09
C GLN A 849 3.39 37.76 0.84
N ARG A 850 4.02 37.10 1.81
CA ARG A 850 4.35 35.66 1.76
C ARG A 850 3.14 34.77 2.06
N LEU A 851 2.22 35.23 2.90
CA LEU A 851 0.90 34.59 3.11
C LEU A 851 0.04 34.67 1.84
N LYS A 852 0.08 35.82 1.15
CA LYS A 852 -0.59 36.02 -0.16
C LYS A 852 -0.01 35.12 -1.25
N TRP A 853 1.32 34.94 -1.31
CA TRP A 853 1.93 33.99 -2.25
C TRP A 853 1.44 32.54 -2.02
N ALA A 854 1.26 32.13 -0.77
CA ALA A 854 0.68 30.81 -0.46
C ALA A 854 -0.76 30.67 -0.97
N ALA A 855 -1.62 31.68 -0.74
CA ALA A 855 -2.98 31.67 -1.28
C ALA A 855 -3.01 31.64 -2.82
N ASP A 856 -2.11 32.35 -3.49
CA ASP A 856 -1.96 32.34 -4.95
C ASP A 856 -1.54 30.96 -5.48
N ILE A 857 -0.63 30.25 -4.78
CA ILE A 857 -0.28 28.86 -5.10
C ILE A 857 -1.53 27.97 -5.01
N LEU A 858 -2.28 28.02 -3.91
CA LEU A 858 -3.48 27.20 -3.70
C LEU A 858 -4.53 27.42 -4.79
N LEU A 859 -4.74 28.66 -5.25
CA LEU A 859 -5.65 28.97 -6.36
C LEU A 859 -5.24 28.31 -7.70
N THR A 860 -3.97 27.89 -7.85
CA THR A 860 -3.51 27.10 -9.02
C THR A 860 -3.57 25.58 -8.83
N MET A 861 -3.93 25.09 -7.64
CA MET A 861 -4.04 23.65 -7.33
C MET A 861 -5.42 23.05 -7.66
N GLN A 862 -6.37 23.84 -8.18
CA GLN A 862 -7.72 23.36 -8.47
C GLN A 862 -7.82 22.62 -9.80
N ASN A 863 -8.43 21.43 -9.76
CA ASN A 863 -8.74 20.63 -10.93
C ASN A 863 -10.03 21.09 -11.62
N LYS A 864 -10.26 20.59 -12.84
CA LYS A 864 -11.46 20.92 -13.64
C LYS A 864 -12.78 20.44 -13.00
N SER A 865 -12.68 19.50 -12.06
CA SER A 865 -13.77 18.98 -11.23
C SER A 865 -14.17 19.92 -10.08
N GLY A 866 -13.31 20.88 -9.72
CA GLY A 866 -13.43 21.71 -8.53
C GLY A 866 -12.60 21.20 -7.33
N ALA A 867 -12.15 19.95 -7.34
CA ALA A 867 -11.34 19.38 -6.28
C ALA A 867 -9.85 19.81 -6.36
N CYS A 868 -9.06 19.37 -5.39
CA CYS A 868 -7.60 19.45 -5.41
C CYS A 868 -6.93 18.07 -5.44
N SER A 869 -5.76 18.05 -6.07
CA SER A 869 -4.78 16.95 -6.09
C SER A 869 -3.62 17.21 -5.13
N SER A 870 -2.68 16.27 -5.02
CA SER A 870 -1.60 16.32 -4.02
C SER A 870 -0.50 17.34 -4.36
N TYR A 871 0.46 16.99 -5.21
CA TYR A 871 1.62 17.82 -5.53
C TYR A 871 1.40 18.72 -6.75
N GLU A 872 0.64 18.24 -7.73
CA GLU A 872 0.39 18.93 -8.99
C GLU A 872 -1.09 18.75 -9.42
N PRO A 873 -1.68 19.65 -10.23
CA PRO A 873 -3.04 19.43 -10.76
C PRO A 873 -3.14 18.23 -11.72
N THR A 874 -4.34 17.73 -12.00
CA THR A 874 -4.59 16.64 -12.95
C THR A 874 -4.10 16.98 -14.37
N ARG A 875 -2.99 16.38 -14.80
CA ARG A 875 -2.37 16.58 -16.14
C ARG A 875 -2.73 15.51 -17.17
N GLY A 876 -3.06 14.31 -16.70
CA GLY A 876 -3.49 13.17 -17.50
C GLY A 876 -5.00 12.88 -17.38
N SER A 877 -5.42 11.76 -17.95
CA SER A 877 -6.73 11.15 -17.70
C SER A 877 -6.53 9.90 -16.85
N GLU A 878 -7.47 9.57 -15.95
CA GLU A 878 -7.44 8.31 -15.19
C GLU A 878 -7.32 7.06 -16.08
N ARG A 879 -7.65 7.15 -17.38
CA ARG A 879 -7.38 6.08 -18.37
C ARG A 879 -5.90 5.71 -18.51
N LEU A 880 -4.97 6.54 -18.05
CA LEU A 880 -3.55 6.20 -17.94
C LEU A 880 -3.28 5.10 -16.91
N GLU A 881 -4.20 4.81 -15.99
CA GLU A 881 -4.09 3.67 -15.08
C GLU A 881 -4.12 2.32 -15.82
N LEU A 882 -4.59 2.28 -17.08
CA LEU A 882 -4.39 1.13 -17.97
C LEU A 882 -2.90 0.85 -18.29
N LEU A 883 -2.01 1.80 -17.99
CA LEU A 883 -0.56 1.69 -18.11
C LEU A 883 0.14 1.52 -16.74
N ASN A 884 -0.59 1.33 -15.65
CA ASN A 884 0.00 0.99 -14.35
C ASN A 884 0.78 -0.33 -14.49
N ALA A 885 2.10 -0.22 -14.28
CA ALA A 885 3.06 -1.29 -14.44
C ALA A 885 3.66 -1.79 -13.13
N ALA A 886 3.30 -1.19 -11.99
CA ALA A 886 3.95 -1.43 -10.69
C ALA A 886 3.36 -2.62 -9.90
N GLU A 887 2.24 -3.18 -10.37
CA GLU A 887 1.54 -4.38 -9.87
C GLU A 887 1.00 -4.29 -8.42
N VAL A 888 1.83 -3.93 -7.44
CA VAL A 888 1.49 -3.89 -6.02
C VAL A 888 0.69 -2.65 -5.59
N PHE A 889 0.54 -1.63 -6.44
CA PHE A 889 -0.11 -0.34 -6.11
C PHE A 889 -1.28 -0.02 -7.05
N GLY A 890 -2.33 0.65 -6.54
CA GLY A 890 -3.47 1.12 -7.34
C GLY A 890 -3.67 2.63 -7.26
N ARG A 891 -4.20 3.22 -8.35
CA ARG A 891 -4.35 4.69 -8.54
C ARG A 891 -3.00 5.40 -8.41
N ILE A 892 -2.13 5.19 -9.40
CA ILE A 892 -0.75 5.74 -9.40
C ILE A 892 -0.38 6.54 -10.66
N MET A 893 -1.06 6.35 -11.80
CA MET A 893 -0.58 6.88 -13.08
C MET A 893 -0.92 8.35 -13.34
N VAL A 894 -1.73 9.00 -12.50
CA VAL A 894 -2.05 10.45 -12.55
C VAL A 894 -2.22 11.00 -11.15
N GLU A 895 -2.16 12.32 -11.02
CA GLU A 895 -2.80 13.02 -9.89
C GLU A 895 -4.32 12.80 -9.93
N TYR A 896 -4.95 12.70 -8.76
CA TYR A 896 -6.39 12.43 -8.60
C TYR A 896 -7.06 13.47 -7.70
N ASP A 897 -8.39 13.50 -7.69
CA ASP A 897 -9.18 14.38 -6.81
C ASP A 897 -9.34 13.74 -5.42
N TYR A 898 -8.97 14.46 -4.35
CA TYR A 898 -8.92 13.94 -2.98
C TYR A 898 -9.80 14.75 -2.00
N PRO A 899 -10.67 14.13 -1.16
CA PRO A 899 -11.43 14.82 -0.11
C PRO A 899 -10.58 15.64 0.86
N GLU A 900 -9.41 15.11 1.22
CA GLU A 900 -8.52 15.64 2.24
C GLU A 900 -7.82 16.90 1.72
N CYS A 901 -7.12 16.78 0.58
CA CYS A 901 -6.49 17.91 -0.13
C CYS A 901 -7.48 19.03 -0.45
N THR A 902 -8.69 18.67 -0.89
CA THR A 902 -9.75 19.63 -1.20
C THR A 902 -10.25 20.36 0.05
N THR A 903 -10.43 19.65 1.17
CA THR A 903 -10.83 20.26 2.45
C THR A 903 -9.76 21.19 3.00
N ALA A 904 -8.49 20.76 2.98
CA ALA A 904 -7.38 21.57 3.45
C ALA A 904 -7.37 22.93 2.75
N CYS A 905 -7.40 22.94 1.41
CA CYS A 905 -7.50 24.18 0.64
C CYS A 905 -8.78 24.98 0.94
N VAL A 906 -9.95 24.35 1.05
CA VAL A 906 -11.23 25.03 1.35
C VAL A 906 -11.20 25.72 2.72
N THR A 907 -10.81 25.01 3.78
CA THR A 907 -10.80 25.53 5.15
C THR A 907 -9.81 26.69 5.31
N THR A 908 -8.62 26.55 4.72
CA THR A 908 -7.60 27.59 4.71
C THR A 908 -8.04 28.82 3.91
N LEU A 909 -8.51 28.65 2.67
CA LEU A 909 -8.92 29.79 1.84
C LEU A 909 -10.18 30.48 2.38
N HIS A 910 -11.09 29.75 3.04
CA HIS A 910 -12.22 30.33 3.77
C HIS A 910 -11.73 31.26 4.88
N ARG A 911 -10.81 30.80 5.75
CA ARG A 911 -10.23 31.61 6.83
C ARG A 911 -9.39 32.78 6.30
N PHE A 912 -8.60 32.54 5.25
CA PHE A 912 -7.79 33.58 4.60
C PHE A 912 -8.67 34.72 4.05
N ASN A 913 -9.82 34.39 3.43
CA ASN A 913 -10.77 35.36 2.89
C ASN A 913 -11.54 36.12 3.99
N GLN A 914 -11.64 35.60 5.22
CA GLN A 914 -12.16 36.36 6.36
C GLN A 914 -11.16 37.44 6.82
N LEU A 915 -9.86 37.14 6.76
CA LEU A 915 -8.79 38.08 7.14
C LEU A 915 -8.48 39.10 6.03
N TYR A 916 -8.55 38.68 4.76
CA TYR A 916 -8.20 39.48 3.58
C TYR A 916 -9.37 39.59 2.59
N PRO A 917 -10.55 40.12 2.99
CA PRO A 917 -11.81 40.04 2.22
C PRO A 917 -11.82 40.80 0.87
N ASN A 918 -10.75 41.54 0.56
CA ASN A 918 -10.56 42.24 -0.72
C ASN A 918 -9.52 41.57 -1.63
N TYR A 919 -8.73 40.61 -1.14
CA TYR A 919 -7.64 39.99 -1.91
C TYR A 919 -8.13 38.76 -2.67
N ARG A 920 -8.20 38.86 -4.01
CA ARG A 920 -8.69 37.79 -4.92
C ARG A 920 -10.02 37.16 -4.46
N ALA A 921 -10.89 37.95 -3.84
CA ALA A 921 -12.08 37.47 -3.12
C ALA A 921 -13.12 36.78 -4.04
N LYS A 922 -13.11 37.09 -5.34
CA LYS A 922 -13.95 36.46 -6.35
C LYS A 922 -13.42 35.08 -6.75
N GLU A 923 -12.10 34.96 -6.89
CA GLU A 923 -11.37 33.76 -7.25
C GLU A 923 -11.44 32.75 -6.09
N ILE A 924 -11.18 33.22 -4.86
CA ILE A 924 -11.28 32.42 -3.63
C ILE A 924 -12.72 31.94 -3.39
N ARG A 925 -13.73 32.82 -3.53
CA ARG A 925 -15.13 32.40 -3.37
C ARG A 925 -15.50 31.33 -4.40
N ARG A 926 -15.18 31.56 -5.68
CA ARG A 926 -15.41 30.58 -6.75
C ARG A 926 -14.72 29.24 -6.47
N PHE A 927 -13.46 29.27 -6.01
CA PHE A 927 -12.71 28.07 -5.64
C PHE A 927 -13.47 27.28 -4.58
N ILE A 928 -13.86 27.94 -3.48
CA ILE A 928 -14.59 27.33 -2.36
C ILE A 928 -15.93 26.75 -2.84
N ASP A 929 -16.71 27.53 -3.59
CA ASP A 929 -18.02 27.11 -4.11
C ASP A 929 -17.93 25.80 -4.91
N THR A 930 -16.96 25.68 -5.82
CA THR A 930 -16.78 24.48 -6.65
C THR A 930 -16.13 23.32 -5.90
N ALA A 931 -15.19 23.58 -4.99
CA ALA A 931 -14.53 22.56 -4.18
C ALA A 931 -15.48 21.89 -3.19
N VAL A 932 -16.27 22.68 -2.47
CA VAL A 932 -17.36 22.17 -1.61
C VAL A 932 -18.39 21.42 -2.47
N GLN A 933 -18.77 21.95 -3.63
CA GLN A 933 -19.74 21.26 -4.48
C GLN A 933 -19.23 19.90 -4.95
N TRP A 934 -17.92 19.75 -5.20
CA TRP A 934 -17.30 18.45 -5.46
C TRP A 934 -17.37 17.53 -4.23
N ILE A 935 -17.04 18.00 -3.02
CA ILE A 935 -17.16 17.21 -1.76
C ILE A 935 -18.59 16.67 -1.61
N ARG A 936 -19.61 17.50 -1.87
CA ARG A 936 -21.03 17.10 -1.81
C ARG A 936 -21.39 16.00 -2.82
N THR A 937 -20.75 15.96 -3.98
CA THR A 937 -20.99 14.96 -5.03
C THR A 937 -20.10 13.72 -4.93
N ASN A 938 -18.97 13.80 -4.22
CA ASN A 938 -18.07 12.68 -3.97
C ASN A 938 -18.45 11.86 -2.71
N GLN A 939 -19.52 12.26 -2.01
CA GLN A 939 -20.09 11.45 -0.92
C GLN A 939 -20.77 10.20 -1.49
N ARG A 940 -20.51 9.05 -0.89
CA ARG A 940 -21.14 7.78 -1.23
C ARG A 940 -22.61 7.73 -0.78
N GLU A 941 -23.37 6.78 -1.33
CA GLU A 941 -24.78 6.56 -0.97
C GLU A 941 -24.94 6.30 0.55
N ASP A 942 -24.04 5.50 1.13
CA ASP A 942 -23.99 5.17 2.56
C ASP A 942 -23.68 6.36 3.49
N GLY A 943 -23.29 7.52 2.94
CA GLY A 943 -22.95 8.74 3.68
C GLY A 943 -21.45 8.98 3.89
N SER A 944 -20.58 8.07 3.47
CA SER A 944 -19.13 8.16 3.69
C SER A 944 -18.37 8.85 2.55
N TRP A 945 -17.07 9.10 2.79
CA TRP A 945 -16.07 9.47 1.79
C TRP A 945 -14.86 8.55 1.93
N TYR A 946 -14.17 8.27 0.83
CA TYR A 946 -13.01 7.37 0.81
C TYR A 946 -11.69 8.11 1.10
N GLY A 947 -10.92 7.65 2.10
CA GLY A 947 -9.60 8.19 2.46
C GLY A 947 -8.46 7.58 1.67
N SER A 948 -7.62 8.44 1.11
CA SER A 948 -6.50 8.06 0.24
C SER A 948 -5.12 8.24 0.89
N TRP A 949 -5.04 9.05 1.95
CA TRP A 949 -3.80 9.35 2.70
C TRP A 949 -3.80 8.86 4.16
N GLY A 950 -4.98 8.52 4.69
CA GLY A 950 -5.19 7.95 6.02
C GLY A 950 -6.36 6.96 6.01
N ILE A 951 -6.35 5.98 6.92
CA ILE A 951 -7.20 4.78 6.90
C ILE A 951 -8.48 4.99 7.72
N CYS A 952 -9.68 5.08 7.14
CA CYS A 952 -10.01 5.34 5.73
C CYS A 952 -11.25 6.23 5.65
N PHE A 953 -12.41 5.72 6.06
CA PHE A 953 -13.68 6.44 6.03
C PHE A 953 -13.82 7.42 7.21
N THR A 954 -13.23 7.11 8.36
CA THR A 954 -13.11 8.03 9.50
C THR A 954 -12.25 9.24 9.14
N TYR A 955 -11.09 9.01 8.51
CA TYR A 955 -10.18 10.06 8.05
C TYR A 955 -10.84 11.02 7.04
N ALA A 956 -11.32 10.51 5.90
CA ALA A 956 -11.93 11.36 4.88
C ALA A 956 -13.26 12.00 5.34
N GLY A 957 -14.02 11.33 6.21
CA GLY A 957 -15.26 11.89 6.76
C GLY A 957 -15.02 13.02 7.76
N MET A 958 -13.90 13.02 8.51
CA MET A 958 -13.47 14.16 9.33
C MET A 958 -13.24 15.40 8.45
N PHE A 959 -12.41 15.28 7.42
CA PHE A 959 -12.15 16.37 6.47
C PHE A 959 -13.43 16.83 5.76
N ALA A 960 -14.21 15.90 5.19
CA ALA A 960 -15.41 16.27 4.45
C ALA A 960 -16.43 17.03 5.32
N LEU A 961 -16.69 16.58 6.56
CA LEU A 961 -17.59 17.26 7.49
C LEU A 961 -17.05 18.61 7.98
N GLU A 962 -15.73 18.78 8.09
CA GLU A 962 -15.14 20.09 8.35
C GLU A 962 -15.37 21.06 7.19
N SER A 963 -15.15 20.65 5.94
CA SER A 963 -15.41 21.50 4.76
C SER A 963 -16.88 21.94 4.70
N LEU A 964 -17.82 21.02 4.98
CA LEU A 964 -19.25 21.29 5.02
C LEU A 964 -19.63 22.24 6.18
N SER A 965 -18.97 22.09 7.34
CA SER A 965 -19.15 23.01 8.47
C SER A 965 -18.74 24.46 8.14
N THR A 966 -17.75 24.70 7.27
CA THR A 966 -17.39 26.08 6.82
C THR A 966 -18.52 26.76 6.05
N GLN A 967 -19.48 25.98 5.54
CA GLN A 967 -20.61 26.43 4.73
C GLN A 967 -21.93 26.44 5.52
N GLY A 968 -21.85 26.24 6.84
CA GLY A 968 -23.02 26.18 7.73
C GLY A 968 -23.85 24.90 7.60
N GLU A 969 -23.35 23.85 6.93
CA GLU A 969 -24.03 22.55 6.88
C GLU A 969 -23.79 21.77 8.19
N THR A 970 -24.87 21.28 8.78
CA THR A 970 -24.92 20.65 10.10
C THR A 970 -25.94 19.51 10.12
N HIS A 971 -25.92 18.67 11.15
CA HIS A 971 -26.89 17.59 11.36
C HIS A 971 -28.35 18.09 11.37
N ALA A 972 -28.59 19.33 11.81
CA ALA A 972 -29.93 19.93 11.84
C ALA A 972 -30.44 20.30 10.44
N ASN A 973 -29.63 20.94 9.59
CA ASN A 973 -30.08 21.50 8.31
C ASN A 973 -29.70 20.66 7.07
N SER A 974 -28.72 19.76 7.14
CA SER A 974 -28.17 19.06 5.99
C SER A 974 -28.36 17.54 6.04
N GLU A 975 -28.99 16.99 5.01
CA GLU A 975 -29.24 15.54 4.87
C GLU A 975 -27.95 14.75 4.67
N ARG A 976 -26.99 15.26 3.88
CA ARG A 976 -25.66 14.63 3.70
C ARG A 976 -24.89 14.52 5.00
N VAL A 977 -24.98 15.53 5.87
CA VAL A 977 -24.36 15.51 7.21
C VAL A 977 -25.03 14.47 8.10
N ARG A 978 -26.37 14.33 8.02
CA ARG A 978 -27.09 13.24 8.70
C ARG A 978 -26.63 11.86 8.23
N ARG A 979 -26.53 11.60 6.92
CA ARG A 979 -26.01 10.30 6.41
C ARG A 979 -24.61 9.99 6.94
N ALA A 980 -23.70 10.98 6.93
CA ALA A 980 -22.35 10.80 7.47
C ALA A 980 -22.34 10.48 8.97
N CYS A 981 -23.18 11.14 9.77
CA CYS A 981 -23.33 10.81 11.19
C CYS A 981 -23.89 9.39 11.37
N THR A 982 -24.94 9.02 10.62
CA THR A 982 -25.52 7.66 10.63
C THR A 982 -24.49 6.59 10.23
N PHE A 983 -23.66 6.85 9.23
CA PHE A 983 -22.59 5.94 8.78
C PHE A 983 -21.66 5.57 9.94
N PHE A 984 -21.18 6.57 10.68
CA PHE A 984 -20.30 6.36 11.83
C PHE A 984 -21.01 5.71 13.01
N LEU A 985 -22.20 6.19 13.39
CA LEU A 985 -22.92 5.69 14.56
C LEU A 985 -23.34 4.21 14.40
N ALA A 986 -23.62 3.77 13.18
CA ALA A 986 -23.86 2.36 12.86
C ALA A 986 -22.61 1.46 12.96
N ARG A 987 -21.43 2.03 13.20
CA ARG A 987 -20.10 1.38 13.23
C ARG A 987 -19.31 1.65 14.52
N GLN A 988 -19.96 2.21 15.54
CA GLN A 988 -19.33 2.42 16.85
C GLN A 988 -19.21 1.09 17.60
N ASN A 989 -18.02 0.81 18.13
CA ASN A 989 -17.76 -0.40 18.91
C ASN A 989 -18.35 -0.30 20.32
N GLY A 990 -18.55 -1.47 20.96
CA GLY A 990 -19.12 -1.57 22.30
C GLY A 990 -18.30 -0.93 23.43
N ASP A 991 -17.02 -0.60 23.19
CA ASP A 991 -16.17 0.16 24.12
C ASP A 991 -16.29 1.69 23.96
N GLY A 992 -17.03 2.15 22.95
CA GLY A 992 -17.27 3.55 22.63
C GLY A 992 -16.44 4.12 21.47
N GLY A 993 -15.46 3.38 20.93
CA GLY A 993 -14.60 3.90 19.86
C GLY A 993 -14.98 3.47 18.45
N TRP A 994 -14.08 3.73 17.51
CA TRP A 994 -14.10 3.26 16.12
C TRP A 994 -12.75 2.66 15.75
N GLY A 995 -12.75 1.66 14.87
CA GLY A 995 -11.53 1.02 14.38
C GLY A 995 -11.71 0.48 12.96
N GLU A 996 -10.88 0.94 12.02
CA GLU A 996 -10.77 0.46 10.64
C GLU A 996 -9.43 -0.25 10.42
N SER A 997 -9.46 -1.45 9.83
CA SER A 997 -8.26 -2.12 9.33
C SER A 997 -7.78 -1.46 8.03
N TYR A 998 -6.47 -1.54 7.75
CA TYR A 998 -5.87 -1.17 6.47
C TYR A 998 -6.58 -1.78 5.26
N ARG A 999 -7.19 -2.97 5.42
CA ARG A 999 -7.95 -3.64 4.36
C ARG A 999 -9.15 -2.82 3.86
N SER A 1000 -9.59 -1.81 4.60
CA SER A 1000 -10.61 -0.85 4.14
C SER A 1000 -10.13 -0.04 2.93
N CYS A 1001 -8.82 0.22 2.85
CA CYS A 1001 -8.19 0.90 1.73
C CYS A 1001 -8.03 -0.04 0.53
N GLU A 1002 -7.65 -1.30 0.76
CA GLU A 1002 -7.49 -2.31 -0.29
C GLU A 1002 -8.83 -2.61 -0.99
N THR A 1003 -9.85 -2.93 -0.21
CA THR A 1003 -11.21 -3.31 -0.66
C THR A 1003 -12.02 -2.10 -1.13
N GLY A 1004 -11.81 -0.93 -0.50
CA GLY A 1004 -12.68 0.22 -0.69
C GLY A 1004 -14.03 0.13 0.05
N GLU A 1005 -14.15 -0.77 1.03
CA GLU A 1005 -15.31 -0.96 1.91
C GLU A 1005 -14.88 -0.86 3.39
N TRP A 1006 -15.80 -0.74 4.35
CA TRP A 1006 -15.42 -0.66 5.77
C TRP A 1006 -15.01 -2.04 6.30
N CYS A 1007 -13.73 -2.26 6.59
CA CYS A 1007 -13.23 -3.42 7.30
C CYS A 1007 -12.95 -3.05 8.77
N PRO A 1008 -13.66 -3.60 9.76
CA PRO A 1008 -13.33 -3.35 11.17
C PRO A 1008 -11.90 -3.76 11.52
N HIS A 1009 -11.23 -2.98 12.37
CA HIS A 1009 -9.90 -3.35 12.87
C HIS A 1009 -9.97 -4.59 13.78
N PRO A 1010 -9.06 -5.57 13.67
CA PRO A 1010 -9.14 -6.82 14.44
C PRO A 1010 -9.12 -6.59 15.96
N ASP A 1011 -8.29 -5.68 16.45
CA ASP A 1011 -8.23 -5.32 17.89
C ASP A 1011 -9.35 -4.37 18.35
N GLY A 1012 -10.37 -4.12 17.51
CA GLY A 1012 -11.44 -3.18 17.80
C GLY A 1012 -10.99 -1.72 17.70
N SER A 1013 -11.49 -0.86 18.60
CA SER A 1013 -11.32 0.59 18.50
C SER A 1013 -9.86 1.04 18.52
N GLN A 1014 -9.53 2.04 17.70
CA GLN A 1014 -8.22 2.70 17.62
C GLN A 1014 -8.35 4.16 18.10
N VAL A 1015 -7.38 4.65 18.87
CA VAL A 1015 -7.36 6.00 19.47
C VAL A 1015 -7.47 7.10 18.41
N VAL A 1016 -6.68 7.01 17.33
CA VAL A 1016 -6.63 8.04 16.28
C VAL A 1016 -7.94 8.10 15.48
N GLN A 1017 -8.42 6.95 14.99
CA GLN A 1017 -9.69 6.87 14.25
C GLN A 1017 -10.90 7.26 15.12
N THR A 1018 -10.88 6.91 16.41
CA THR A 1018 -11.89 7.39 17.37
C THR A 1018 -11.86 8.92 17.51
N ALA A 1019 -10.68 9.53 17.60
CA ALA A 1019 -10.54 10.98 17.66
C ALA A 1019 -11.02 11.68 16.37
N TRP A 1020 -10.72 11.12 15.19
CA TRP A 1020 -11.25 11.62 13.91
C TRP A 1020 -12.77 11.64 13.87
N VAL A 1021 -13.45 10.58 14.33
CA VAL A 1021 -14.92 10.56 14.39
C VAL A 1021 -15.48 11.53 15.43
N VAL A 1022 -14.82 11.72 16.58
CA VAL A 1022 -15.23 12.75 17.56
C VAL A 1022 -15.14 14.15 16.94
N ILE A 1023 -14.06 14.47 16.23
CA ILE A 1023 -13.91 15.75 15.51
C ILE A 1023 -15.01 15.89 14.45
N ALA A 1024 -15.24 14.83 13.65
CA ALA A 1024 -16.27 14.80 12.62
C ALA A 1024 -17.69 15.06 13.18
N LEU A 1025 -18.10 14.37 14.25
CA LEU A 1025 -19.40 14.53 14.89
C LEU A 1025 -19.56 15.90 15.59
N VAL A 1026 -18.48 16.48 16.12
CA VAL A 1026 -18.49 17.84 16.68
C VAL A 1026 -18.61 18.90 15.59
N ARG A 1027 -17.85 18.82 14.49
CA ARG A 1027 -17.99 19.72 13.32
C ARG A 1027 -19.38 19.60 12.67
N ALA A 1028 -19.92 18.39 12.58
CA ALA A 1028 -21.30 18.13 12.13
C ALA A 1028 -22.39 18.69 13.07
N GLN A 1029 -22.03 19.10 14.30
CA GLN A 1029 -22.94 19.50 15.37
C GLN A 1029 -23.99 18.42 15.71
N TYR A 1030 -23.55 17.16 15.79
CA TYR A 1030 -24.41 16.03 16.16
C TYR A 1030 -25.13 16.29 17.51
N PRO A 1031 -26.45 16.05 17.65
CA PRO A 1031 -27.22 16.51 18.79
C PRO A 1031 -27.03 15.67 20.06
N ASP A 1032 -26.92 14.35 19.96
CA ASP A 1032 -26.91 13.48 21.14
C ASP A 1032 -25.49 13.37 21.70
N ARG A 1033 -25.31 13.79 22.96
CA ARG A 1033 -24.01 13.77 23.64
C ARG A 1033 -23.45 12.36 23.86
N GLU A 1034 -24.32 11.37 24.07
CA GLU A 1034 -23.95 10.06 24.62
C GLU A 1034 -22.98 9.24 23.73
N PRO A 1035 -23.18 9.08 22.41
CA PRO A 1035 -22.23 8.36 21.57
C PRO A 1035 -20.85 9.01 21.56
N VAL A 1036 -20.78 10.35 21.54
CA VAL A 1036 -19.52 11.10 21.56
C VAL A 1036 -18.86 11.04 22.95
N ALA A 1037 -19.66 11.00 24.02
CA ALA A 1037 -19.17 10.83 25.38
C ALA A 1037 -18.47 9.48 25.58
N ARG A 1038 -19.04 8.37 25.09
CA ARG A 1038 -18.39 7.04 25.16
C ARG A 1038 -17.02 7.02 24.47
N ALA A 1039 -16.92 7.68 23.31
CA ALA A 1039 -15.67 7.81 22.57
C ALA A 1039 -14.63 8.62 23.34
N VAL A 1040 -15.03 9.73 23.94
CA VAL A 1040 -14.19 10.57 24.81
C VAL A 1040 -13.73 9.83 26.06
N GLN A 1041 -14.61 9.04 26.71
CA GLN A 1041 -14.20 8.16 27.79
C GLN A 1041 -13.12 7.16 27.33
N LEU A 1042 -13.23 6.58 26.13
CA LEU A 1042 -12.23 5.65 25.59
C LEU A 1042 -10.87 6.34 25.43
N LEU A 1043 -10.83 7.54 24.85
CA LEU A 1043 -9.61 8.33 24.73
C LEU A 1043 -8.99 8.60 26.10
N MET A 1044 -9.80 9.00 27.09
CA MET A 1044 -9.33 9.25 28.46
C MET A 1044 -8.83 7.98 29.16
N ARG A 1045 -9.53 6.84 29.04
CA ARG A 1045 -9.15 5.55 29.62
C ARG A 1045 -7.88 4.94 29.01
N ARG A 1046 -7.53 5.32 27.78
CA ARG A 1046 -6.29 4.88 27.09
C ARG A 1046 -5.10 5.83 27.28
N GLN A 1047 -5.28 7.00 27.91
CA GLN A 1047 -4.17 7.88 28.25
C GLN A 1047 -3.30 7.25 29.36
N ARG A 1048 -1.98 7.34 29.21
CA ARG A 1048 -0.97 6.86 30.16
C ARG A 1048 -0.72 7.89 31.28
N PRO A 1049 -0.16 7.48 32.44
CA PRO A 1049 0.10 8.40 33.56
C PRO A 1049 0.99 9.61 33.22
N ASN A 1050 1.93 9.48 32.27
CA ASN A 1050 2.77 10.58 31.78
C ASN A 1050 2.05 11.55 30.82
N GLY A 1051 0.80 11.26 30.42
CA GLY A 1051 0.00 12.03 29.46
C GLY A 1051 -0.01 11.48 28.03
N GLU A 1052 0.80 10.46 27.72
CA GLU A 1052 0.91 9.94 26.35
C GLU A 1052 -0.24 9.00 25.96
N TRP A 1053 -0.44 8.80 24.66
CA TRP A 1053 -1.17 7.65 24.11
C TRP A 1053 -0.16 6.70 23.45
N LEU A 1054 -0.39 5.39 23.59
CA LEU A 1054 0.45 4.37 22.96
C LEU A 1054 0.19 4.30 21.45
N GLN A 1055 1.16 3.76 20.72
CA GLN A 1055 0.95 3.39 19.32
C GLN A 1055 0.01 2.18 19.25
N GLU A 1056 -0.96 2.23 18.35
CA GLU A 1056 -1.90 1.15 18.05
C GLU A 1056 -1.75 0.81 16.54
N GLY A 1057 -2.81 0.36 15.85
CA GLY A 1057 -2.76 0.05 14.41
C GLY A 1057 -2.35 1.24 13.54
N ILE A 1058 -1.73 0.96 12.38
CA ILE A 1058 -1.17 1.98 11.48
C ILE A 1058 -2.25 2.92 10.92
N GLU A 1059 -1.97 4.23 10.85
CA GLU A 1059 -2.99 5.24 10.54
C GLU A 1059 -2.96 5.73 9.08
N GLY A 1060 -1.80 5.71 8.44
CA GLY A 1060 -1.57 6.25 7.11
C GLY A 1060 -1.57 5.21 5.99
N VAL A 1061 -1.92 5.66 4.78
CA VAL A 1061 -1.93 4.84 3.56
C VAL A 1061 -1.47 5.67 2.37
N PHE A 1062 -0.91 5.02 1.36
CA PHE A 1062 -0.80 5.57 0.01
C PHE A 1062 -1.14 4.50 -1.05
N ASN A 1063 -1.66 4.95 -2.19
CA ASN A 1063 -1.96 4.13 -3.38
C ASN A 1063 -2.72 2.81 -3.09
N LYS A 1064 -3.70 2.90 -2.18
CA LYS A 1064 -4.61 1.85 -1.69
C LYS A 1064 -3.99 0.74 -0.83
N SER A 1065 -2.80 0.25 -1.19
CA SER A 1065 -2.28 -1.04 -0.74
C SER A 1065 -1.02 -0.97 0.13
N CYS A 1066 -0.46 0.22 0.37
CA CYS A 1066 0.73 0.35 1.23
C CYS A 1066 0.50 1.33 2.37
N MET A 1067 0.79 0.87 3.59
CA MET A 1067 0.54 1.64 4.81
C MET A 1067 1.81 2.31 5.33
N ILE A 1068 1.62 3.41 6.06
CA ILE A 1068 2.70 4.24 6.59
C ILE A 1068 2.29 4.86 7.92
N SER A 1069 3.19 4.86 8.91
CA SER A 1069 2.89 5.30 10.26
C SER A 1069 2.84 6.82 10.37
N TYR A 1070 1.92 7.36 11.18
CA TYR A 1070 1.95 8.76 11.60
C TYR A 1070 1.95 8.88 13.14
N PRO A 1071 3.03 8.50 13.86
CA PRO A 1071 2.96 8.30 15.31
C PRO A 1071 2.69 9.55 16.15
N ASN A 1072 2.69 10.75 15.57
CA ASN A 1072 2.25 11.99 16.22
C ASN A 1072 0.72 12.19 16.19
N TYR A 1073 -0.02 11.48 15.34
CA TYR A 1073 -1.48 11.54 15.25
C TYR A 1073 -2.17 11.15 16.56
N LYS A 1074 -1.60 10.20 17.33
CA LYS A 1074 -2.08 9.81 18.67
C LYS A 1074 -1.95 10.90 19.73
N PHE A 1075 -1.21 11.98 19.45
CA PHE A 1075 -1.21 13.19 20.26
C PHE A 1075 -2.16 14.22 19.66
N ILE A 1076 -1.89 14.63 18.41
CA ILE A 1076 -2.59 15.68 17.67
C ILE A 1076 -4.11 15.52 17.75
N PHE A 1077 -4.64 14.38 17.28
CA PHE A 1077 -6.08 14.23 17.12
C PHE A 1077 -6.81 13.96 18.44
N PRO A 1078 -6.33 13.11 19.37
CA PRO A 1078 -6.94 12.97 20.69
C PRO A 1078 -6.97 14.28 21.49
N ILE A 1079 -5.88 15.06 21.49
CA ILE A 1079 -5.85 16.40 22.13
C ILE A 1079 -6.94 17.29 21.55
N GLN A 1080 -7.01 17.40 20.21
CA GLN A 1080 -8.02 18.20 19.52
C GLN A 1080 -9.45 17.72 19.81
N ALA A 1081 -9.71 16.42 19.68
CA ALA A 1081 -11.01 15.80 19.89
C ALA A 1081 -11.56 16.02 21.32
N LEU A 1082 -10.71 15.83 22.33
CA LEU A 1082 -11.06 16.00 23.75
C LEU A 1082 -11.44 17.46 24.06
N GLY A 1083 -10.63 18.42 23.63
CA GLY A 1083 -10.92 19.84 23.86
C GLY A 1083 -12.08 20.39 23.02
N MET A 1084 -12.25 19.90 21.78
CA MET A 1084 -13.43 20.22 20.95
C MET A 1084 -14.73 19.69 21.56
N TYR A 1085 -14.73 18.47 22.10
CA TYR A 1085 -15.87 17.94 22.85
C TYR A 1085 -16.18 18.76 24.11
N ALA A 1086 -15.17 19.07 24.92
CA ALA A 1086 -15.33 19.88 26.13
C ALA A 1086 -15.94 21.26 25.83
N LYS A 1087 -15.48 21.93 24.76
CA LYS A 1087 -16.06 23.20 24.28
C LYS A 1087 -17.50 23.06 23.77
N ARG A 1088 -17.87 21.93 23.17
CA ARG A 1088 -19.19 21.72 22.56
C ARG A 1088 -20.27 21.27 23.56
N PHE A 1089 -19.92 20.39 24.50
CA PHE A 1089 -20.85 19.68 25.39
C PHE A 1089 -20.62 19.92 26.88
N GLY A 1090 -19.61 20.74 27.24
CA GLY A 1090 -19.23 21.02 28.62
C GLY A 1090 -18.16 20.07 29.15
N ASP A 1091 -17.20 20.65 29.88
CA ASP A 1091 -16.06 19.97 30.51
C ASP A 1091 -16.46 19.40 31.89
N THR A 1092 -17.40 18.45 31.87
CA THR A 1092 -17.83 17.70 33.08
C THR A 1092 -17.01 16.43 33.24
N ASP A 1093 -17.10 15.80 34.42
CA ASP A 1093 -16.74 14.39 34.51
C ASP A 1093 -17.61 13.58 33.52
N VAL A 1094 -17.02 12.53 32.96
CA VAL A 1094 -17.64 11.66 31.95
C VAL A 1094 -17.57 10.18 32.31
N ASN A 1095 -17.00 9.83 33.48
CA ASN A 1095 -16.85 8.45 33.95
C ASN A 1095 -18.11 7.91 34.63
#